data_AF-A0AAE9AEZ3-F1
#
_entry.id   AF-A0AAE9AEZ3-F1
#
_cell.length_a   1.000
_cell.length_b   1.000
_cell.length_c   1.000
_cell.angle_alpha   90.00
_cell.angle_beta   90.00
_cell.angle_gamma   90.00
#
_symmetry.space_group_name_H-M   'P 1'
#
loop_
_entity.id
_entity.type
_entity.pdbx_description
1 polymer ?
#
loop_
_entity_poly.entity_id
_entity_poly.type
_entity_poly.pdbx_seq_one_letter_code
_entity_poly.pdbx_strand_id
1 'polypeptide(L)'
;MQSAEKSRKILENPLIMKNVLEDLDFFEIECLRKVSQNVRSCIEIVKPDPKIRKISLKFQDSNFIPMDICSKFLENLSIFYQKTWDGYSVNRTSFDGPCDLSKIFLSDFEQILKNQRVPIELLDIQGSNEQFMDIVLGNCSSKFFGRVQVQNLSLQRLTDCQVFQILQFIDSKFLETITIMDAVKSFNLDDFSKLDQWKMAKQLTIEGFSISTPIQNLDIFNFSKMDIKVSDISMEDIIHLKAKFLESATVIKLKINFERFTNSENIQNFLGRPYSQKPHNSIWFIRIPDSQKCLHLNYIPMLGQAPLGHIKSVSIAEKVKRILICLGFYTLSDPLEQEYESATEFQEDFQKVLNQRDTVLQEFKVRCDQQDSNVIELLSKQSKIPTGKVTLEVANSRQAMQIFPILDAGPLKSIDLKLKNDSQLWDDQRLIQVWRDKEGLEMEIILEELIKENMDFLKKILTNSRIFRKISIYFEKIDLGQFNKLFGPPSGIQENSEIRKNRISREEHLRIYRDLVRNRIQFSQEPMEQRIVSALEVFSNSTILGNVAKFLDGIDMQSLRKVCKDLRFGLDSLKLDPKFQQISIDIREPGQVTVSYNDQKPITYREFDSNESYQSKFLEDFKIMMSNQETVLKSVYLNFYKDPQLLDHFKMEFLESKGLKVENLEMEVFGQHEILSIFPLIDSVSLKKLEIKCPVSGKFQRFLSVDEISKLDQWRNLEELVVNSFVVYTPIRELSIERLAIADILMDTVSMSDLIHLKDVVNL
;
A
#
# COMPACT_ATOMS: atom_id res chain seq x y z
N MET A 1 -3.82 -13.99 -33.18
CA MET A 1 -5.16 -14.00 -32.55
C MET A 1 -5.45 -15.27 -31.75
N GLN A 2 -5.20 -16.49 -32.26
CA GLN A 2 -5.45 -17.75 -31.52
C GLN A 2 -4.62 -17.94 -30.23
N SER A 3 -3.42 -17.36 -30.12
CA SER A 3 -2.59 -17.47 -28.89
C SER A 3 -3.16 -16.69 -27.70
N ALA A 4 -3.76 -15.52 -27.95
CA ALA A 4 -4.43 -14.72 -26.91
C ALA A 4 -5.69 -15.41 -26.35
N GLU A 5 -6.32 -16.27 -27.16
CA GLU A 5 -7.53 -17.01 -26.80
C GLU A 5 -7.23 -18.22 -25.89
N LYS A 6 -6.12 -18.94 -26.12
CA LYS A 6 -5.62 -20.00 -25.22
C LYS A 6 -5.10 -19.44 -23.89
N SER A 7 -4.37 -18.33 -23.91
CA SER A 7 -3.85 -17.66 -22.71
C SER A 7 -4.97 -17.25 -21.75
N ARG A 8 -6.12 -16.79 -22.29
CA ARG A 8 -7.31 -16.45 -21.51
C ARG A 8 -7.90 -17.67 -20.82
N LYS A 9 -7.94 -18.85 -21.47
CA LYS A 9 -8.48 -20.09 -20.87
C LYS A 9 -7.77 -20.55 -19.59
N ILE A 10 -6.49 -20.23 -19.40
CA ILE A 10 -5.74 -20.60 -18.20
C ILE A 10 -6.26 -19.82 -16.99
N LEU A 11 -6.48 -18.51 -17.14
CA LEU A 11 -7.07 -17.64 -16.11
C LEU A 11 -8.59 -17.84 -15.97
N GLU A 12 -9.20 -18.66 -16.81
CA GLU A 12 -10.60 -19.07 -16.70
C GLU A 12 -10.77 -20.34 -15.83
N ASN A 13 -9.66 -21.01 -15.47
CA ASN A 13 -9.69 -22.17 -14.58
C ASN A 13 -9.79 -21.73 -13.09
N PRO A 14 -10.88 -22.08 -12.37
CA PRO A 14 -11.07 -21.65 -10.98
C PRO A 14 -10.00 -22.14 -10.00
N LEU A 15 -9.39 -23.31 -10.24
CA LEU A 15 -8.34 -23.85 -9.37
C LEU A 15 -7.05 -23.05 -9.48
N ILE A 16 -6.66 -22.73 -10.72
CA ILE A 16 -5.49 -21.88 -10.99
C ILE A 16 -5.76 -20.47 -10.46
N MET A 17 -6.93 -19.91 -10.77
CA MET A 17 -7.34 -18.58 -10.33
C MET A 17 -7.36 -18.47 -8.80
N LYS A 18 -7.82 -19.50 -8.07
CA LYS A 18 -7.76 -19.50 -6.61
C LYS A 18 -6.33 -19.36 -6.08
N ASN A 19 -5.38 -20.12 -6.61
CA ASN A 19 -3.98 -20.04 -6.18
C ASN A 19 -3.37 -18.68 -6.54
N VAL A 20 -3.71 -18.11 -7.70
CA VAL A 20 -3.28 -16.77 -8.08
C VAL A 20 -3.82 -15.74 -7.09
N LEU A 21 -5.12 -15.74 -6.82
CA LEU A 21 -5.78 -14.76 -5.95
C LEU A 21 -5.35 -14.87 -4.48
N GLU A 22 -4.82 -16.00 -4.02
CA GLU A 22 -4.28 -16.13 -2.67
C GLU A 22 -3.05 -15.25 -2.42
N ASP A 23 -2.29 -14.97 -3.48
CA ASP A 23 -1.08 -14.15 -3.46
C ASP A 23 -1.32 -12.69 -3.90
N LEU A 24 -2.58 -12.32 -4.15
CA LEU A 24 -2.96 -10.97 -4.60
C LEU A 24 -3.68 -10.17 -3.52
N ASP A 25 -3.43 -8.86 -3.53
CA ASP A 25 -4.20 -7.88 -2.79
C ASP A 25 -5.43 -7.41 -3.59
N PHE A 26 -6.39 -6.81 -2.88
CA PHE A 26 -7.65 -6.31 -3.45
C PHE A 26 -7.50 -5.56 -4.78
N PHE A 27 -6.52 -4.66 -4.90
CA PHE A 27 -6.34 -3.88 -6.13
C PHE A 27 -5.88 -4.71 -7.31
N GLU A 28 -4.98 -5.67 -7.09
CA GLU A 28 -4.49 -6.56 -8.15
C GLU A 28 -5.61 -7.49 -8.62
N ILE A 29 -6.48 -7.91 -7.69
CA ILE A 29 -7.71 -8.63 -8.00
C ILE A 29 -8.63 -7.76 -8.87
N GLU A 30 -8.83 -6.48 -8.54
CA GLU A 30 -9.63 -5.56 -9.36
C GLU A 30 -9.02 -5.29 -10.74
N CYS A 31 -7.69 -5.21 -10.84
CA CYS A 31 -6.99 -5.17 -12.12
C CYS A 31 -7.23 -6.44 -12.94
N LEU A 32 -7.16 -7.62 -12.32
CA LEU A 32 -7.46 -8.89 -12.99
C LEU A 32 -8.92 -8.96 -13.45
N ARG A 33 -9.88 -8.47 -12.64
CA ARG A 33 -11.29 -8.39 -13.04
C ARG A 33 -11.52 -7.53 -14.29
N LYS A 34 -10.60 -6.61 -14.62
CA LYS A 34 -10.69 -5.76 -15.82
C LYS A 34 -10.11 -6.43 -17.08
N VAL A 35 -9.42 -7.56 -16.95
CA VAL A 35 -8.73 -8.23 -18.08
C VAL A 35 -9.69 -8.85 -19.09
N SER A 36 -10.69 -9.64 -18.66
CA SER A 36 -11.71 -10.23 -19.54
C SER A 36 -12.99 -10.58 -18.78
N GLN A 37 -14.10 -10.73 -19.51
CA GLN A 37 -15.37 -11.15 -18.91
C GLN A 37 -15.27 -12.53 -18.27
N ASN A 38 -14.58 -13.48 -18.89
CA ASN A 38 -14.45 -14.83 -18.35
C ASN A 38 -13.54 -14.88 -17.11
N VAL A 39 -12.47 -14.08 -17.07
CA VAL A 39 -11.62 -13.93 -15.86
C VAL A 39 -12.45 -13.34 -14.72
N ARG A 40 -13.25 -12.31 -14.99
CA ARG A 40 -14.16 -11.73 -13.99
C ARG A 40 -15.16 -12.77 -13.49
N SER A 41 -15.81 -13.53 -14.38
CA SER A 41 -16.70 -14.63 -13.99
C SER A 41 -16.00 -15.67 -13.14
N CYS A 42 -14.75 -16.01 -13.47
CA CYS A 42 -13.94 -16.95 -12.69
C CYS A 42 -13.65 -16.41 -11.28
N ILE A 43 -13.24 -15.13 -11.16
CA ILE A 43 -13.04 -14.46 -9.87
C ILE A 43 -14.35 -14.42 -9.06
N GLU A 44 -15.49 -14.19 -9.70
CA GLU A 44 -16.81 -14.19 -9.06
C GLU A 44 -17.24 -15.57 -8.56
N ILE A 45 -16.76 -16.66 -9.19
CA ILE A 45 -16.92 -18.03 -8.71
C ILE A 45 -16.00 -18.29 -7.51
N VAL A 46 -14.73 -17.89 -7.60
CA VAL A 46 -13.73 -18.15 -6.55
C VAL A 46 -13.99 -17.34 -5.28
N LYS A 47 -14.49 -16.10 -5.40
CA LYS A 47 -14.79 -15.18 -4.29
C LYS A 47 -13.60 -14.99 -3.35
N PRO A 48 -12.49 -14.40 -3.85
CA PRO A 48 -11.31 -14.21 -3.03
C PRO A 48 -11.59 -13.30 -1.84
N ASP A 49 -10.86 -13.54 -0.75
CA ASP A 49 -10.86 -12.65 0.41
C ASP A 49 -9.98 -11.44 0.08
N PRO A 50 -10.50 -10.20 0.09
CA PRO A 50 -9.71 -9.01 -0.18
C PRO A 50 -8.67 -8.71 0.91
N LYS A 51 -8.72 -9.39 2.07
CA LYS A 51 -7.70 -9.33 3.14
C LYS A 51 -7.39 -7.88 3.59
N ILE A 52 -8.42 -7.05 3.62
CA ILE A 52 -8.29 -5.65 4.05
C ILE A 52 -8.05 -5.63 5.55
N ARG A 53 -6.98 -4.94 5.97
CA ARG A 53 -6.60 -4.80 7.38
C ARG A 53 -7.08 -3.48 7.96
N LYS A 54 -6.95 -2.38 7.22
CA LYS A 54 -7.33 -1.05 7.69
C LYS A 54 -8.04 -0.26 6.61
N ILE A 55 -9.03 0.53 7.01
CA ILE A 55 -9.70 1.51 6.15
C ILE A 55 -9.76 2.84 6.90
N SER A 56 -9.40 3.92 6.22
CA SER A 56 -9.56 5.30 6.71
C SER A 56 -10.44 6.09 5.74
N LEU A 57 -11.52 6.66 6.26
CA LEU A 57 -12.51 7.42 5.51
C LEU A 57 -12.53 8.87 6.00
N LYS A 58 -12.37 9.85 5.11
CA LYS A 58 -12.47 11.27 5.48
C LYS A 58 -13.56 11.95 4.68
N PHE A 59 -14.50 12.59 5.36
CA PHE A 59 -15.62 13.29 4.76
C PHE A 59 -15.53 14.77 5.13
N GLN A 60 -14.63 15.46 4.45
CA GLN A 60 -14.32 16.88 4.69
C GLN A 60 -15.01 17.80 3.68
N ASP A 61 -15.18 17.33 2.44
CA ASP A 61 -15.79 18.07 1.34
C ASP A 61 -16.85 17.19 0.68
N SER A 62 -18.01 17.77 0.33
CA SER A 62 -19.06 17.06 -0.40
C SER A 62 -18.70 16.79 -1.87
N ASN A 63 -17.64 17.43 -2.38
CA ASN A 63 -17.11 17.22 -3.72
C ASN A 63 -15.89 16.28 -3.76
N PHE A 64 -15.38 15.84 -2.60
CA PHE A 64 -14.17 15.04 -2.52
C PHE A 64 -14.19 14.06 -1.34
N ILE A 65 -14.14 12.76 -1.63
CA ILE A 65 -14.07 11.69 -0.63
C ILE A 65 -12.79 10.88 -0.85
N PRO A 66 -11.78 11.02 0.03
CA PRO A 66 -10.66 10.08 0.10
C PRO A 66 -11.01 8.86 0.95
N MET A 67 -10.67 7.68 0.43
CA MET A 67 -10.69 6.40 1.12
C MET A 67 -9.29 5.78 1.07
N ASP A 68 -8.65 5.62 2.23
CA ASP A 68 -7.37 4.94 2.35
C ASP A 68 -7.58 3.48 2.76
N ILE A 69 -6.94 2.53 2.09
CA ILE A 69 -7.03 1.09 2.33
C ILE A 69 -5.64 0.52 2.57
N CYS A 70 -5.48 -0.28 3.61
CA CYS A 70 -4.27 -1.08 3.86
C CYS A 70 -4.60 -2.57 3.81
N SER A 71 -3.78 -3.33 3.10
CA SER A 71 -3.87 -4.78 2.97
C SER A 71 -2.64 -5.47 3.58
N LYS A 72 -2.47 -6.77 3.32
CA LYS A 72 -1.31 -7.53 3.80
C LYS A 72 -0.02 -7.16 3.05
N PHE A 73 -0.08 -6.90 1.75
CA PHE A 73 1.11 -6.71 0.92
C PHE A 73 1.33 -5.25 0.47
N LEU A 74 0.36 -4.36 0.66
CA LEU A 74 0.43 -2.93 0.32
C LEU A 74 0.16 -2.03 1.54
N GLU A 75 1.15 -1.19 1.85
CA GLU A 75 1.01 -0.10 2.82
C GLU A 75 0.42 1.13 2.13
N ASN A 76 -0.85 1.42 2.42
CA ASN A 76 -1.58 2.63 2.04
C ASN A 76 -1.86 2.80 0.53
N LEU A 77 -2.98 2.23 0.08
CA LEU A 77 -3.64 2.61 -1.17
C LEU A 77 -4.68 3.69 -0.90
N SER A 78 -4.95 4.59 -1.85
CA SER A 78 -5.91 5.68 -1.69
C SER A 78 -6.84 5.74 -2.90
N ILE A 79 -8.14 5.80 -2.64
CA ILE A 79 -9.19 5.97 -3.63
C ILE A 79 -9.83 7.33 -3.44
N PHE A 80 -9.80 8.15 -4.48
CA PHE A 80 -10.33 9.50 -4.48
C PHE A 80 -11.56 9.59 -5.36
N TYR A 81 -12.67 9.96 -4.75
CA TYR A 81 -13.92 10.28 -5.44
C TYR A 81 -14.03 11.80 -5.53
N GLN A 82 -14.08 12.36 -6.74
CA GLN A 82 -14.12 13.81 -6.93
C GLN A 82 -15.22 14.22 -7.90
N LYS A 83 -15.99 15.26 -7.57
CA LYS A 83 -17.00 15.82 -8.46
C LYS A 83 -16.31 16.66 -9.55
N THR A 84 -16.73 16.49 -10.80
CA THR A 84 -16.29 17.32 -11.93
C THR A 84 -17.44 18.23 -12.39
N TRP A 85 -17.17 19.12 -13.33
CA TRP A 85 -18.15 20.04 -13.89
C TRP A 85 -19.28 19.33 -14.67
N ASP A 86 -18.96 18.18 -15.28
CA ASP A 86 -19.81 17.35 -16.14
C ASP A 86 -20.15 15.97 -15.56
N GLY A 87 -19.63 15.63 -14.38
CA GLY A 87 -19.89 14.36 -13.72
C GLY A 87 -19.01 14.12 -12.49
N TYR A 88 -18.19 13.08 -12.53
CA TYR A 88 -17.27 12.73 -11.43
C TYR A 88 -16.03 12.00 -11.91
N SER A 89 -15.03 11.89 -11.05
CA SER A 89 -13.86 11.06 -11.28
C SER A 89 -13.55 10.17 -10.09
N VAL A 90 -12.98 9.00 -10.38
CA VAL A 90 -12.42 8.07 -9.40
C VAL A 90 -10.97 7.79 -9.78
N ASN A 91 -10.00 8.13 -8.91
CA ASN A 91 -8.56 7.93 -9.16
C ASN A 91 -8.11 8.37 -10.57
N ARG A 92 -8.48 9.58 -10.98
CA ARG A 92 -8.20 10.22 -12.29
C ARG A 92 -9.01 9.69 -13.48
N THR A 93 -9.89 8.70 -13.31
CA THR A 93 -10.81 8.25 -14.36
C THR A 93 -12.10 9.05 -14.29
N SER A 94 -12.44 9.80 -15.34
CA SER A 94 -13.64 10.63 -15.40
C SER A 94 -14.84 9.87 -15.98
N PHE A 95 -16.03 10.21 -15.48
CA PHE A 95 -17.32 9.66 -15.88
C PHE A 95 -18.33 10.80 -16.03
N ASP A 96 -19.06 10.79 -17.14
CA ASP A 96 -20.07 11.80 -17.45
C ASP A 96 -21.42 11.47 -16.78
N GLY A 97 -22.18 12.51 -16.40
CA GLY A 97 -23.58 12.37 -16.00
C GLY A 97 -23.90 12.79 -14.56
N PRO A 98 -25.16 12.63 -14.12
CA PRO A 98 -25.59 13.06 -12.79
C PRO A 98 -24.81 12.33 -11.69
N CYS A 99 -24.20 13.11 -10.80
CA CYS A 99 -23.28 12.64 -9.77
C CYS A 99 -23.87 12.80 -8.37
N ASP A 100 -24.02 11.67 -7.67
CA ASP A 100 -24.19 11.59 -6.22
C ASP A 100 -22.99 10.82 -5.65
N LEU A 101 -21.93 11.55 -5.29
CA LEU A 101 -20.67 10.96 -4.81
C LEU A 101 -20.89 10.03 -3.63
N SER A 102 -21.83 10.34 -2.74
CA SER A 102 -22.11 9.52 -1.56
C SER A 102 -22.62 8.12 -1.95
N LYS A 103 -23.53 8.03 -2.92
CA LYS A 103 -24.05 6.74 -3.42
C LYS A 103 -23.00 5.96 -4.21
N ILE A 104 -22.21 6.65 -5.03
CA ILE A 104 -21.13 6.04 -5.80
C ILE A 104 -20.11 5.42 -4.84
N PHE A 105 -19.63 6.21 -3.87
CA PHE A 105 -18.73 5.76 -2.81
C PHE A 105 -19.30 4.57 -2.04
N LEU A 106 -20.57 4.64 -1.58
CA LEU A 106 -21.17 3.56 -0.79
C LEU A 106 -21.34 2.26 -1.59
N SER A 107 -21.67 2.37 -2.88
CA SER A 107 -21.74 1.21 -3.78
C SER A 107 -20.38 0.53 -3.91
N ASP A 108 -19.32 1.31 -4.15
CA ASP A 108 -17.97 0.79 -4.23
C ASP A 108 -17.50 0.21 -2.89
N PHE A 109 -17.78 0.90 -1.79
CA PHE A 109 -17.48 0.44 -0.44
C PHE A 109 -18.17 -0.90 -0.13
N GLU A 110 -19.43 -1.09 -0.53
CA GLU A 110 -20.14 -2.39 -0.42
C GLU A 110 -19.40 -3.48 -1.20
N GLN A 111 -18.90 -3.18 -2.42
CA GLN A 111 -18.18 -4.15 -3.23
C GLN A 111 -16.78 -4.45 -2.71
N ILE A 112 -16.08 -3.45 -2.18
CA ILE A 112 -14.74 -3.59 -1.58
C ILE A 112 -14.79 -4.53 -0.38
N LEU A 113 -15.82 -4.39 0.45
CA LEU A 113 -16.03 -5.24 1.62
C LEU A 113 -16.62 -6.62 1.29
N LYS A 114 -17.00 -6.84 0.03
CA LYS A 114 -17.65 -8.08 -0.39
C LYS A 114 -16.68 -9.25 -0.31
N ASN A 115 -17.13 -10.32 0.35
CA ASN A 115 -16.34 -11.53 0.61
C ASN A 115 -15.14 -11.34 1.56
N GLN A 116 -15.02 -10.21 2.25
CA GLN A 116 -14.09 -10.08 3.39
C GLN A 116 -14.43 -11.15 4.43
N ARG A 117 -13.49 -12.07 4.70
CA ARG A 117 -13.72 -13.21 5.61
C ARG A 117 -13.16 -12.99 7.01
N VAL A 118 -12.15 -12.11 7.11
CA VAL A 118 -11.50 -11.75 8.37
C VAL A 118 -11.98 -10.36 8.79
N PRO A 119 -12.29 -10.11 10.07
CA PRO A 119 -12.63 -8.77 10.54
C PRO A 119 -11.52 -7.76 10.22
N ILE A 120 -11.91 -6.55 9.82
CA ILE A 120 -10.98 -5.44 9.57
C ILE A 120 -10.37 -5.03 10.92
N GLU A 121 -9.05 -4.90 10.99
CA GLU A 121 -8.35 -4.57 12.23
C GLU A 121 -8.67 -3.14 12.69
N LEU A 122 -8.76 -2.18 11.77
CA LEU A 122 -9.07 -0.78 12.07
C LEU A 122 -9.96 -0.15 11.00
N LEU A 123 -11.11 0.37 11.41
CA LEU A 123 -11.92 1.30 10.62
C LEU A 123 -11.84 2.68 11.26
N ASP A 124 -11.25 3.65 10.56
CA ASP A 124 -11.14 5.05 10.98
C ASP A 124 -12.09 5.91 10.13
N ILE A 125 -12.95 6.68 10.78
CA ILE A 125 -13.95 7.53 10.11
C ILE A 125 -13.85 8.95 10.66
N GLN A 126 -13.63 9.91 9.76
CA GLN A 126 -13.48 11.31 10.11
C GLN A 126 -14.54 12.18 9.41
N GLY A 127 -15.50 12.71 10.16
CA GLY A 127 -16.71 13.36 9.66
C GLY A 127 -16.72 14.89 9.69
N SER A 128 -15.72 15.55 9.11
CA SER A 128 -15.51 17.00 9.33
C SER A 128 -16.63 17.90 8.77
N ASN A 129 -17.41 17.41 7.79
CA ASN A 129 -18.58 18.09 7.25
C ASN A 129 -19.88 17.39 7.72
N GLU A 130 -20.53 17.96 8.73
CA GLU A 130 -21.72 17.40 9.39
C GLU A 130 -22.85 17.09 8.39
N GLN A 131 -23.22 18.06 7.54
CA GLN A 131 -24.31 17.90 6.57
C GLN A 131 -24.03 16.80 5.56
N PHE A 132 -22.79 16.74 5.07
CA PHE A 132 -22.40 15.72 4.11
C PHE A 132 -22.34 14.34 4.76
N MET A 133 -21.90 14.25 6.02
CA MET A 133 -21.96 12.99 6.77
C MET A 133 -23.39 12.49 6.96
N ASP A 134 -24.35 13.38 7.24
CA ASP A 134 -25.76 12.99 7.33
C ASP A 134 -26.30 12.47 6.00
N ILE A 135 -25.86 13.04 4.87
CA ILE A 135 -26.19 12.54 3.53
C ILE A 135 -25.59 11.15 3.29
N VAL A 136 -24.32 10.94 3.65
CA VAL A 136 -23.65 9.63 3.51
C VAL A 136 -24.34 8.58 4.38
N LEU A 137 -24.61 8.88 5.65
CA LEU A 137 -25.30 7.96 6.55
C LEU A 137 -26.76 7.72 6.15
N GLY A 138 -27.46 8.74 5.65
CA GLY A 138 -28.81 8.60 5.12
C GLY A 138 -28.88 7.75 3.84
N ASN A 139 -27.81 7.75 3.04
CA ASN A 139 -27.68 6.88 1.87
C ASN A 139 -27.15 5.48 2.20
N CYS A 140 -26.68 5.22 3.43
CA CYS A 140 -26.27 3.89 3.85
C CYS A 140 -27.48 2.95 3.82
N SER A 141 -27.39 1.90 3.01
CA SER A 141 -28.47 0.93 2.89
C SER A 141 -28.63 0.11 4.17
N SER A 142 -29.85 -0.38 4.43
CA SER A 142 -30.12 -1.27 5.57
C SER A 142 -29.32 -2.58 5.55
N LYS A 143 -28.65 -2.89 4.43
CA LYS A 143 -27.75 -4.04 4.31
C LYS A 143 -26.48 -3.90 5.15
N PHE A 144 -26.07 -2.68 5.53
CA PHE A 144 -24.89 -2.50 6.36
C PHE A 144 -25.15 -2.81 7.85
N PHE A 145 -26.40 -2.73 8.33
CA PHE A 145 -26.75 -2.95 9.74
C PHE A 145 -26.23 -4.30 10.28
N GLY A 146 -25.33 -4.23 11.26
CA GLY A 146 -24.73 -5.39 11.93
C GLY A 146 -23.92 -6.31 11.02
N ARG A 147 -23.42 -5.83 9.86
CA ARG A 147 -22.69 -6.68 8.89
C ARG A 147 -21.22 -6.33 8.73
N VAL A 148 -20.81 -5.12 9.11
CA VAL A 148 -19.42 -4.69 8.93
C VAL A 148 -18.59 -5.25 10.09
N GLN A 149 -17.73 -6.22 9.80
CA GLN A 149 -16.90 -6.88 10.80
C GLN A 149 -15.61 -6.09 11.02
N VAL A 150 -15.48 -5.46 12.20
CA VAL A 150 -14.34 -4.60 12.57
C VAL A 150 -13.91 -4.91 14.00
N GLN A 151 -12.61 -4.90 14.27
CA GLN A 151 -12.04 -5.07 15.61
C GLN A 151 -11.89 -3.74 16.35
N ASN A 152 -11.28 -2.74 15.71
CA ASN A 152 -11.09 -1.42 16.31
C ASN A 152 -11.78 -0.35 15.47
N LEU A 153 -12.68 0.40 16.09
CA LEU A 153 -13.41 1.50 15.47
C LEU A 153 -12.90 2.83 16.02
N SER A 154 -12.45 3.70 15.12
CA SER A 154 -12.01 5.06 15.42
C SER A 154 -12.93 6.07 14.75
N LEU A 155 -13.52 6.96 15.54
CA LEU A 155 -14.55 7.91 15.11
C LEU A 155 -14.10 9.31 15.49
N GLN A 156 -13.93 10.18 14.51
CA GLN A 156 -13.37 11.52 14.71
C GLN A 156 -14.29 12.59 14.13
N ARG A 157 -14.48 13.69 14.86
CA ARG A 157 -15.22 14.87 14.37
C ARG A 157 -16.64 14.53 13.93
N LEU A 158 -17.35 13.71 14.71
CA LEU A 158 -18.72 13.29 14.46
C LEU A 158 -19.65 13.80 15.56
N THR A 159 -20.96 13.88 15.27
CA THR A 159 -21.99 14.08 16.30
C THR A 159 -22.37 12.76 16.98
N ASP A 160 -23.01 12.84 18.14
CA ASP A 160 -23.53 11.68 18.87
C ASP A 160 -24.51 10.85 18.03
N CYS A 161 -25.45 11.50 17.34
CA CYS A 161 -26.37 10.85 16.39
C CYS A 161 -25.63 10.08 15.29
N GLN A 162 -24.57 10.66 14.72
CA GLN A 162 -23.79 10.03 13.66
C GLN A 162 -23.00 8.82 14.18
N VAL A 163 -22.36 8.95 15.35
CA VAL A 163 -21.66 7.84 16.00
C VAL A 163 -22.63 6.71 16.34
N PHE A 164 -23.81 7.03 16.85
CA PHE A 164 -24.85 6.04 17.15
C PHE A 164 -25.25 5.25 15.89
N GLN A 165 -25.50 5.95 14.77
CA GLN A 165 -25.83 5.31 13.49
C GLN A 165 -24.68 4.43 12.96
N ILE A 166 -23.44 4.91 13.02
CA ILE A 166 -22.28 4.15 12.56
C ILE A 166 -22.11 2.86 13.36
N LEU A 167 -22.25 2.92 14.69
CA LEU A 167 -22.18 1.73 15.55
C LEU A 167 -23.19 0.66 15.14
N GLN A 168 -24.40 1.05 14.73
CA GLN A 168 -25.42 0.09 14.28
C GLN A 168 -25.02 -0.68 13.01
N PHE A 169 -24.08 -0.18 12.21
CA PHE A 169 -23.55 -0.89 11.04
C PHE A 169 -22.50 -1.95 11.38
N ILE A 170 -21.89 -1.87 12.56
CA ILE A 170 -20.82 -2.76 12.97
C ILE A 170 -21.38 -4.05 13.58
N ASP A 171 -20.79 -5.19 13.22
CA ASP A 171 -21.07 -6.48 13.86
C ASP A 171 -20.48 -6.50 15.28
N SER A 172 -21.35 -6.55 16.29
CA SER A 172 -20.98 -6.49 17.71
C SER A 172 -20.09 -7.65 18.16
N LYS A 173 -20.10 -8.79 17.45
CA LYS A 173 -19.34 -9.99 17.83
C LYS A 173 -17.82 -9.81 17.69
N PHE A 174 -17.40 -8.94 16.78
CA PHE A 174 -15.98 -8.77 16.44
C PHE A 174 -15.39 -7.48 17.00
N LEU A 175 -16.23 -6.54 17.43
CA LEU A 175 -15.81 -5.24 17.92
C LEU A 175 -15.13 -5.36 19.29
N GLU A 176 -13.86 -4.98 19.36
CA GLU A 176 -13.05 -5.01 20.58
C GLU A 176 -12.88 -3.62 21.18
N THR A 177 -12.63 -2.60 20.36
CA THR A 177 -12.30 -1.25 20.83
C THR A 177 -13.10 -0.19 20.11
N ILE A 178 -13.67 0.75 20.87
CA ILE A 178 -14.33 1.96 20.38
C ILE A 178 -13.49 3.16 20.82
N THR A 179 -13.07 3.99 19.88
CA THR A 179 -12.38 5.27 20.14
C THR A 179 -13.17 6.40 19.50
N ILE A 180 -13.53 7.41 20.30
CA ILE A 180 -14.25 8.61 19.83
C ILE A 180 -13.41 9.84 20.18
N MET A 181 -13.12 10.68 19.19
CA MET A 181 -12.25 11.86 19.35
C MET A 181 -12.87 13.10 18.72
N ASP A 182 -12.52 14.27 19.27
CA ASP A 182 -12.80 15.59 18.68
C ASP A 182 -14.27 15.81 18.27
N ALA A 183 -15.26 15.47 19.12
CA ALA A 183 -16.69 15.66 18.80
C ALA A 183 -17.02 17.10 18.37
N VAL A 184 -18.05 17.28 17.53
CA VAL A 184 -18.42 18.60 16.97
C VAL A 184 -19.30 19.43 17.91
N LYS A 185 -20.07 18.78 18.79
CA LYS A 185 -21.06 19.39 19.71
C LYS A 185 -21.02 18.70 21.08
N SER A 186 -21.80 19.21 22.05
CA SER A 186 -22.07 18.50 23.30
C SER A 186 -22.48 17.05 23.00
N PHE A 187 -21.81 16.08 23.60
CA PHE A 187 -21.95 14.68 23.23
C PHE A 187 -22.78 13.94 24.27
N ASN A 188 -23.98 13.50 23.87
CA ASN A 188 -24.88 12.74 24.72
C ASN A 188 -24.85 11.25 24.31
N LEU A 189 -24.74 10.36 25.30
CA LEU A 189 -24.63 8.92 25.16
C LEU A 189 -25.81 8.14 25.81
N ASP A 190 -26.93 8.79 26.13
CA ASP A 190 -28.04 8.25 26.95
C ASP A 190 -28.63 6.92 26.43
N ASP A 191 -28.52 6.66 25.13
CA ASP A 191 -29.05 5.45 24.48
C ASP A 191 -27.98 4.44 24.05
N PHE A 192 -26.69 4.76 24.19
CA PHE A 192 -25.61 3.91 23.70
C PHE A 192 -25.55 2.58 24.44
N SER A 193 -25.87 2.58 25.73
CA SER A 193 -25.99 1.38 26.56
C SER A 193 -27.02 0.37 26.04
N LYS A 194 -27.93 0.77 25.14
CA LYS A 194 -28.90 -0.14 24.50
C LYS A 194 -28.30 -0.96 23.36
N LEU A 195 -27.21 -0.50 22.74
CA LEU A 195 -26.57 -1.14 21.60
C LEU A 195 -25.76 -2.37 22.02
N ASP A 196 -25.88 -3.46 21.26
CA ASP A 196 -25.07 -4.67 21.50
C ASP A 196 -23.58 -4.39 21.26
N GLN A 197 -23.24 -3.52 20.30
CA GLN A 197 -21.88 -3.09 20.02
C GLN A 197 -21.23 -2.43 21.24
N TRP A 198 -22.01 -1.63 21.98
CA TRP A 198 -21.54 -0.98 23.20
C TRP A 198 -21.35 -1.98 24.35
N LYS A 199 -22.26 -2.94 24.49
CA LYS A 199 -22.21 -3.96 25.56
C LYS A 199 -21.11 -5.01 25.35
N MET A 200 -20.78 -5.34 24.09
CA MET A 200 -19.83 -6.40 23.75
C MET A 200 -18.39 -5.91 23.58
N ALA A 201 -18.19 -4.63 23.30
CA ALA A 201 -16.86 -4.06 23.16
C ALA A 201 -16.05 -4.17 24.46
N LYS A 202 -14.75 -4.48 24.32
CA LYS A 202 -13.84 -4.67 25.46
C LYS A 202 -13.29 -3.36 25.98
N GLN A 203 -13.12 -2.36 25.11
CA GLN A 203 -12.44 -1.11 25.42
C GLN A 203 -13.18 0.09 24.86
N LEU A 204 -13.25 1.16 25.65
CA LEU A 204 -13.81 2.46 25.25
C LEU A 204 -12.83 3.58 25.59
N THR A 205 -12.51 4.41 24.61
CA THR A 205 -11.72 5.63 24.80
C THR A 205 -12.47 6.81 24.19
N ILE A 206 -12.71 7.86 24.98
CA ILE A 206 -13.30 9.10 24.53
C ILE A 206 -12.38 10.25 24.90
N GLU A 207 -11.83 10.92 23.88
CA GLU A 207 -10.78 11.93 24.04
C GLU A 207 -11.16 13.27 23.37
N GLY A 208 -10.63 14.35 23.92
CA GLY A 208 -10.79 15.71 23.36
C GLY A 208 -12.08 16.45 23.74
N PHE A 209 -13.05 15.81 24.41
CA PHE A 209 -14.29 16.48 24.85
C PHE A 209 -14.94 15.80 26.07
N SER A 210 -15.87 16.50 26.73
CA SER A 210 -16.63 16.03 27.89
C SER A 210 -18.00 15.48 27.48
N ILE A 211 -18.40 14.36 28.08
CA ILE A 211 -19.72 13.74 27.90
C ILE A 211 -20.68 14.28 28.97
N SER A 212 -21.91 14.60 28.60
CA SER A 212 -22.94 15.08 29.54
C SER A 212 -23.77 13.97 30.20
N THR A 213 -23.77 12.77 29.62
CA THR A 213 -24.51 11.61 30.14
C THR A 213 -23.95 11.15 31.49
N PRO A 214 -24.81 10.98 32.52
CA PRO A 214 -24.41 10.45 33.81
C PRO A 214 -23.80 9.06 33.71
N ILE A 215 -22.79 8.77 34.54
CA ILE A 215 -22.03 7.50 34.50
C ILE A 215 -22.95 6.29 34.67
N GLN A 216 -23.99 6.43 35.51
CA GLN A 216 -24.98 5.39 35.76
C GLN A 216 -25.71 4.90 34.50
N ASN A 217 -25.85 5.75 33.47
CA ASN A 217 -26.59 5.45 32.25
C ASN A 217 -25.71 4.80 31.16
N LEU A 218 -24.39 4.82 31.34
CA LEU A 218 -23.42 4.38 30.32
C LEU A 218 -23.12 2.87 30.35
N ASP A 219 -23.59 2.14 31.38
CA ASP A 219 -23.28 0.72 31.60
C ASP A 219 -21.78 0.38 31.49
N ILE A 220 -20.93 1.24 32.07
CA ILE A 220 -19.47 1.22 31.91
C ILE A 220 -18.76 -0.07 32.39
N PHE A 221 -19.44 -0.91 33.16
CA PHE A 221 -18.87 -2.14 33.73
C PHE A 221 -18.78 -3.30 32.74
N ASN A 222 -19.34 -3.14 31.54
CA ASN A 222 -19.16 -4.08 30.44
C ASN A 222 -17.73 -4.00 29.86
N PHE A 223 -17.09 -2.84 29.93
CA PHE A 223 -15.75 -2.63 29.42
C PHE A 223 -14.67 -3.16 30.36
N SER A 224 -13.67 -3.83 29.80
CA SER A 224 -12.45 -4.22 30.52
C SER A 224 -11.53 -3.03 30.78
N LYS A 225 -11.45 -2.10 29.82
CA LYS A 225 -10.68 -0.86 29.93
C LYS A 225 -11.50 0.32 29.44
N MET A 226 -11.50 1.41 30.18
CA MET A 226 -12.21 2.63 29.80
C MET A 226 -11.38 3.87 30.12
N ASP A 227 -11.36 4.85 29.22
CA ASP A 227 -10.83 6.21 29.46
C ASP A 227 -11.81 7.23 28.87
N ILE A 228 -12.51 7.98 29.74
CA ILE A 228 -13.51 8.97 29.31
C ILE A 228 -13.35 10.27 30.10
N LYS A 229 -13.93 11.34 29.56
CA LYS A 229 -14.09 12.62 30.26
C LYS A 229 -15.58 12.96 30.37
N VAL A 230 -16.07 13.27 31.57
CA VAL A 230 -17.47 13.65 31.86
C VAL A 230 -17.53 15.06 32.42
N SER A 231 -18.58 15.81 32.11
CA SER A 231 -18.73 17.21 32.57
C SER A 231 -18.93 17.27 34.08
N ASP A 232 -19.83 16.45 34.59
CA ASP A 232 -20.23 16.44 36.00
C ASP A 232 -20.25 15.00 36.53
N ILE A 233 -19.82 14.83 37.78
CA ILE A 233 -20.00 13.57 38.51
C ILE A 233 -20.84 13.85 39.76
N SER A 234 -21.88 13.06 39.96
CA SER A 234 -22.78 13.18 41.10
C SER A 234 -22.35 12.27 42.26
N MET A 235 -22.95 12.46 43.45
CA MET A 235 -22.76 11.50 44.54
C MET A 235 -23.26 10.10 44.18
N GLU A 236 -24.37 10.02 43.44
CA GLU A 236 -24.96 8.76 43.00
C GLU A 236 -24.02 8.00 42.05
N ASP A 237 -23.32 8.71 41.16
CA ASP A 237 -22.30 8.11 40.28
C ASP A 237 -21.15 7.50 41.08
N ILE A 238 -20.67 8.18 42.13
CA ILE A 238 -19.60 7.65 42.99
C ILE A 238 -20.06 6.41 43.77
N ILE A 239 -21.30 6.41 44.28
CA ILE A 239 -21.87 5.25 44.97
C ILE A 239 -22.01 4.07 43.99
N HIS A 240 -22.53 4.33 42.79
CA HIS A 240 -22.65 3.35 41.72
C HIS A 240 -21.28 2.77 41.33
N LEU A 241 -20.27 3.63 41.17
CA LEU A 241 -18.90 3.24 40.88
C LEU A 241 -18.34 2.29 41.94
N LYS A 242 -18.46 2.65 43.22
CA LYS A 242 -17.96 1.82 44.33
C LYS A 242 -18.65 0.46 44.40
N ALA A 243 -19.98 0.42 44.26
CA ALA A 243 -20.75 -0.82 44.37
C ALA A 243 -20.40 -1.80 43.25
N LYS A 244 -20.54 -1.37 41.99
CA LYS A 244 -20.38 -2.28 40.83
C LYS A 244 -18.94 -2.59 40.46
N PHE A 245 -17.96 -1.72 40.78
CA PHE A 245 -16.55 -1.96 40.44
C PHE A 245 -15.97 -3.20 41.14
N LEU A 246 -16.39 -3.45 42.38
CA LEU A 246 -15.97 -4.62 43.14
C LEU A 246 -16.60 -5.90 42.58
N GLU A 247 -17.87 -5.84 42.20
CA GLU A 247 -18.65 -6.98 41.68
C GLU A 247 -18.26 -7.40 40.27
N SER A 248 -17.86 -6.46 39.40
CA SER A 248 -17.60 -6.73 37.99
C SER A 248 -16.42 -7.70 37.78
N ALA A 249 -16.62 -8.81 37.07
CA ALA A 249 -15.53 -9.74 36.74
C ALA A 249 -14.67 -9.29 35.53
N THR A 250 -15.17 -8.35 34.72
CA THR A 250 -14.58 -7.97 33.43
C THR A 250 -13.61 -6.79 33.53
N VAL A 251 -13.87 -5.87 34.47
CA VAL A 251 -13.12 -4.62 34.59
C VAL A 251 -11.68 -4.87 35.04
N ILE A 252 -10.75 -4.25 34.32
CA ILE A 252 -9.32 -4.17 34.66
C ILE A 252 -8.95 -2.73 34.99
N LYS A 253 -9.35 -1.76 34.15
CA LYS A 253 -8.97 -0.35 34.34
C LYS A 253 -10.10 0.60 33.92
N LEU A 254 -10.59 1.41 34.86
CA LEU A 254 -11.48 2.53 34.54
C LEU A 254 -10.76 3.84 34.84
N LYS A 255 -10.69 4.73 33.86
CA LYS A 255 -10.20 6.09 34.01
C LYS A 255 -11.30 7.07 33.63
N ILE A 256 -11.65 7.93 34.58
CA ILE A 256 -12.73 8.90 34.44
C ILE A 256 -12.16 10.26 34.83
N ASN A 257 -12.11 11.14 33.85
CA ASN A 257 -11.74 12.53 34.04
C ASN A 257 -13.05 13.32 34.22
N PHE A 258 -13.13 14.23 35.19
CA PHE A 258 -14.35 15.00 35.44
C PHE A 258 -14.06 16.45 35.83
N GLU A 259 -14.96 17.36 35.45
CA GLU A 259 -14.74 18.81 35.59
C GLU A 259 -15.45 19.41 36.80
N ARG A 260 -16.57 18.82 37.21
CA ARG A 260 -17.44 19.30 38.30
C ARG A 260 -17.95 18.17 39.17
N PHE A 261 -18.28 18.49 40.41
CA PHE A 261 -18.94 17.59 41.36
C PHE A 261 -20.23 18.24 41.86
N THR A 262 -21.37 17.57 41.67
CA THR A 262 -22.71 18.20 41.80
C THR A 262 -23.13 18.52 43.24
N ASN A 263 -22.31 18.20 44.26
CA ASN A 263 -22.55 18.57 45.66
C ASN A 263 -21.31 19.19 46.30
N SER A 264 -21.41 20.40 46.84
CA SER A 264 -20.28 21.17 47.40
C SER A 264 -19.71 20.61 48.71
N GLU A 265 -20.31 19.58 49.30
CA GLU A 265 -19.70 18.85 50.41
C GLU A 265 -18.52 18.02 49.90
N ASN A 266 -17.30 18.47 50.23
CA ASN A 266 -15.99 17.95 49.84
C ASN A 266 -16.03 16.51 49.31
N ILE A 267 -15.79 16.33 48.01
CA ILE A 267 -15.58 15.02 47.35
C ILE A 267 -14.56 14.14 48.10
N GLN A 268 -13.64 14.76 48.86
CA GLN A 268 -12.69 14.10 49.76
C GLN A 268 -13.35 13.34 50.92
N ASN A 269 -14.52 13.73 51.38
CA ASN A 269 -15.29 12.99 52.39
C ASN A 269 -15.74 11.64 51.83
N PHE A 270 -16.01 11.58 50.52
CA PHE A 270 -16.53 10.38 49.86
C PHE A 270 -15.42 9.50 49.29
N LEU A 271 -14.44 10.09 48.61
CA LEU A 271 -13.34 9.35 47.97
C LEU A 271 -12.10 9.21 48.87
N GLY A 272 -12.09 9.90 50.02
CA GLY A 272 -10.89 10.05 50.84
C GLY A 272 -9.92 11.09 50.27
N ARG A 273 -8.71 11.15 50.85
CA ARG A 273 -7.65 12.02 50.34
C ARG A 273 -7.17 11.51 48.96
N PRO A 274 -6.96 12.41 47.97
CA PRO A 274 -6.43 12.02 46.68
C PRO A 274 -5.03 11.40 46.82
N TYR A 275 -4.72 10.45 45.95
CA TYR A 275 -3.38 9.85 45.83
C TYR A 275 -2.34 10.90 45.43
N SER A 276 -2.72 11.81 44.52
CA SER A 276 -1.92 12.96 44.13
C SER A 276 -2.80 14.19 44.08
N GLN A 277 -2.46 15.18 44.90
CA GLN A 277 -3.08 16.50 44.85
C GLN A 277 -2.10 17.50 44.26
N LYS A 278 -2.40 17.95 43.05
CA LYS A 278 -1.70 19.06 42.41
C LYS A 278 -2.64 20.28 42.39
N PRO A 279 -2.11 21.50 42.23
CA PRO A 279 -2.94 22.70 42.20
C PRO A 279 -4.11 22.57 41.20
N HIS A 280 -3.85 22.07 40.01
CA HIS A 280 -4.77 22.01 38.86
C HIS A 280 -5.30 20.59 38.58
N ASN A 281 -5.08 19.61 39.46
CA ASN A 281 -5.62 18.26 39.29
C ASN A 281 -5.61 17.50 40.62
N SER A 282 -6.72 16.84 40.97
CA SER A 282 -6.74 15.86 42.05
C SER A 282 -7.00 14.47 41.48
N ILE A 283 -6.08 13.55 41.79
CA ILE A 283 -6.10 12.18 41.28
C ILE A 283 -6.40 11.23 42.44
N TRP A 284 -7.49 10.48 42.33
CA TRP A 284 -7.75 9.31 43.15
C TRP A 284 -7.41 8.06 42.35
N PHE A 285 -6.44 7.30 42.85
CA PHE A 285 -6.04 6.02 42.28
C PHE A 285 -6.35 4.92 43.28
N ILE A 286 -7.30 4.06 42.93
CA ILE A 286 -7.78 2.96 43.77
C ILE A 286 -7.39 1.66 43.07
N ARG A 287 -6.53 0.86 43.71
CA ARG A 287 -6.16 -0.48 43.26
C ARG A 287 -6.70 -1.50 44.26
N ILE A 288 -7.36 -2.53 43.75
CA ILE A 288 -7.83 -3.63 44.60
C ILE A 288 -6.64 -4.56 44.88
N PRO A 289 -6.32 -4.84 46.16
CA PRO A 289 -5.29 -5.83 46.51
C PRO A 289 -5.58 -7.18 45.86
N ASP A 290 -4.52 -7.90 45.47
CA ASP A 290 -4.60 -9.23 44.85
C ASP A 290 -5.42 -9.29 43.54
N SER A 291 -5.66 -8.14 42.91
CA SER A 291 -6.33 -8.00 41.62
C SER A 291 -5.57 -7.05 40.68
N GLN A 292 -5.84 -7.17 39.38
CA GLN A 292 -5.39 -6.21 38.35
C GLN A 292 -6.33 -5.00 38.22
N LYS A 293 -7.43 -4.97 38.98
CA LYS A 293 -8.41 -3.88 38.97
C LYS A 293 -7.85 -2.56 39.47
N CYS A 294 -7.95 -1.52 38.64
CA CYS A 294 -7.71 -0.14 39.04
C CYS A 294 -8.80 0.83 38.57
N LEU A 295 -9.14 1.77 39.46
CA LEU A 295 -10.03 2.90 39.21
C LEU A 295 -9.23 4.19 39.36
N HIS A 296 -9.24 5.02 38.32
CA HIS A 296 -8.61 6.32 38.27
C HIS A 296 -9.70 7.39 38.11
N LEU A 297 -9.88 8.21 39.13
CA LEU A 297 -10.75 9.38 39.06
C LEU A 297 -9.87 10.62 39.06
N ASN A 298 -9.94 11.41 37.99
CA ASN A 298 -9.13 12.61 37.81
C ASN A 298 -10.05 13.83 37.80
N TYR A 299 -10.00 14.64 38.85
CA TYR A 299 -10.66 15.93 38.87
C TYR A 299 -9.80 16.95 38.13
N ILE A 300 -10.29 17.43 37.00
CA ILE A 300 -9.65 18.45 36.17
C ILE A 300 -10.52 19.71 36.24
N PRO A 301 -10.20 20.69 37.08
CA PRO A 301 -11.00 21.90 37.22
C PRO A 301 -11.07 22.65 35.89
N MET A 302 -12.24 23.22 35.59
CA MET A 302 -12.38 24.19 34.50
C MET A 302 -11.46 25.40 34.74
N LEU A 303 -11.05 26.08 33.68
CA LEU A 303 -10.14 27.24 33.69
C LEU A 303 -10.50 28.30 34.72
N GLY A 304 -11.80 28.59 34.89
CA GLY A 304 -12.28 29.55 35.89
C GLY A 304 -12.06 29.14 37.35
N GLN A 305 -11.73 27.87 37.63
CA GLN A 305 -11.53 27.29 38.96
C GLN A 305 -10.10 26.71 39.16
N ALA A 306 -9.31 26.60 38.09
CA ALA A 306 -7.94 26.13 38.18
C ALA A 306 -7.04 27.19 38.82
N PRO A 307 -6.05 26.83 39.66
CA PRO A 307 -5.01 27.77 40.08
C PRO A 307 -4.06 28.04 38.91
N LEU A 308 -4.17 29.24 38.35
CA LEU A 308 -3.49 29.70 37.13
C LEU A 308 -2.05 30.21 37.38
N GLY A 309 -1.40 29.76 38.46
CA GLY A 309 0.00 30.07 38.76
C GLY A 309 0.99 29.22 37.95
N HIS A 310 2.15 29.78 37.62
CA HIS A 310 3.26 29.12 36.91
C HIS A 310 2.90 28.55 35.53
N ILE A 311 2.12 29.30 34.76
CA ILE A 311 1.83 28.95 33.36
C ILE A 311 3.09 29.13 32.52
N LYS A 312 3.49 28.05 31.86
CA LYS A 312 4.64 27.99 30.95
C LYS A 312 4.23 28.40 29.54
N SER A 313 3.12 27.88 29.02
CA SER A 313 2.68 28.16 27.65
C SER A 313 1.17 28.26 27.55
N VAL A 314 0.71 29.01 26.55
CA VAL A 314 -0.71 29.10 26.20
C VAL A 314 -0.83 28.86 24.70
N SER A 315 -1.68 27.92 24.31
CA SER A 315 -2.02 27.64 22.91
C SER A 315 -3.51 27.85 22.70
N ILE A 316 -3.89 28.61 21.69
CA ILE A 316 -5.28 28.85 21.30
C ILE A 316 -5.46 28.33 19.88
N ALA A 317 -6.46 27.49 19.66
CA ALA A 317 -6.82 26.97 18.35
C ALA A 317 -8.31 27.20 18.09
N GLU A 318 -8.63 27.96 17.05
CA GLU A 318 -10.00 28.14 16.58
C GLU A 318 -10.35 27.05 15.56
N LYS A 319 -11.30 26.18 15.93
CA LYS A 319 -11.91 25.16 15.08
C LYS A 319 -13.29 25.66 14.63
N VAL A 320 -13.93 25.00 13.67
CA VAL A 320 -15.29 25.37 13.21
C VAL A 320 -16.26 25.38 14.39
N LYS A 321 -16.76 26.57 14.76
CA LYS A 321 -17.69 26.83 15.89
C LYS A 321 -17.13 26.58 17.30
N ARG A 322 -15.81 26.38 17.46
CA ARG A 322 -15.20 26.09 18.77
C ARG A 322 -13.85 26.74 18.95
N ILE A 323 -13.53 27.08 20.20
CA ILE A 323 -12.24 27.64 20.59
C ILE A 323 -11.62 26.69 21.60
N LEU A 324 -10.48 26.09 21.26
CA LEU A 324 -9.69 25.27 22.16
C LEU A 324 -8.58 26.14 22.76
N ILE A 325 -8.44 26.12 24.08
CA ILE A 325 -7.28 26.66 24.78
C ILE A 325 -6.55 25.54 25.52
N CYS A 326 -5.23 25.49 25.35
CA CYS A 326 -4.35 24.56 26.06
C CYS A 326 -3.35 25.37 26.89
N LEU A 327 -3.31 25.15 28.21
CA LEU A 327 -2.33 25.73 29.12
C LEU A 327 -1.27 24.69 29.48
N GLY A 328 -0.01 24.97 29.14
CA GLY A 328 1.14 24.21 29.62
C GLY A 328 1.68 24.81 30.92
N PHE A 329 2.07 23.97 31.87
CA PHE A 329 2.63 24.39 33.16
C PHE A 329 4.08 23.91 33.31
N TYR A 330 4.87 24.60 34.13
CA TYR A 330 6.26 24.18 34.43
C TYR A 330 6.34 22.88 35.24
N THR A 331 5.29 22.55 35.98
CA THR A 331 5.24 21.45 36.96
C THR A 331 4.46 20.23 36.47
N LEU A 332 3.98 20.26 35.22
CA LEU A 332 3.16 19.21 34.62
C LEU A 332 3.78 18.64 33.36
N SER A 333 3.52 17.35 33.11
CA SER A 333 3.73 16.71 31.82
C SER A 333 2.59 16.98 30.84
N ASP A 334 1.36 17.05 31.33
CA ASP A 334 0.14 17.10 30.51
C ASP A 334 -0.49 18.50 30.58
N PRO A 335 -0.84 19.12 29.43
CA PRO A 335 -1.47 20.43 29.40
C PRO A 335 -2.92 20.39 29.90
N LEU A 336 -3.41 21.53 30.44
CA LEU A 336 -4.83 21.72 30.74
C LEU A 336 -5.53 22.20 29.47
N GLU A 337 -6.51 21.44 29.00
CA GLU A 337 -7.24 21.74 27.76
C GLU A 337 -8.72 22.04 28.05
N GLN A 338 -9.24 23.08 27.43
CA GLN A 338 -10.65 23.43 27.51
C GLN A 338 -11.17 23.93 26.16
N GLU A 339 -12.36 23.45 25.79
CA GLU A 339 -13.08 23.90 24.60
C GLU A 339 -14.24 24.83 24.98
N TYR A 340 -14.47 25.84 24.14
CA TYR A 340 -15.56 26.79 24.27
C TYR A 340 -16.39 26.82 22.98
N GLU A 341 -17.71 26.77 23.13
CA GLU A 341 -18.65 27.01 22.02
C GLU A 341 -19.02 28.51 21.91
N SER A 342 -18.86 29.27 23.01
CA SER A 342 -19.11 30.70 23.08
C SER A 342 -17.82 31.51 23.15
N ALA A 343 -17.69 32.48 22.23
CA ALA A 343 -16.56 33.40 22.21
C ALA A 343 -16.54 34.35 23.44
N THR A 344 -17.70 34.65 24.03
CA THR A 344 -17.77 35.49 25.23
C THR A 344 -17.30 34.75 26.48
N GLU A 345 -17.69 33.48 26.63
CA GLU A 345 -17.22 32.62 27.73
C GLU A 345 -15.70 32.41 27.65
N PHE A 346 -15.21 32.15 26.44
CA PHE A 346 -13.78 32.10 26.17
C PHE A 346 -13.08 33.40 26.59
N GLN A 347 -13.62 34.56 26.22
CA GLN A 347 -13.03 35.85 26.56
C GLN A 347 -12.94 36.06 28.08
N GLU A 348 -14.00 35.75 28.82
CA GLU A 348 -14.03 35.92 30.28
C GLU A 348 -12.98 35.05 30.97
N ASP A 349 -12.89 33.77 30.60
CA ASP A 349 -11.93 32.85 31.20
C ASP A 349 -10.49 33.14 30.75
N PHE A 350 -10.29 33.50 29.48
CA PHE A 350 -8.98 33.91 28.99
C PHE A 350 -8.48 35.17 29.70
N GLN A 351 -9.37 36.13 30.01
CA GLN A 351 -9.01 37.30 30.81
C GLN A 351 -8.59 36.92 32.23
N LYS A 352 -9.23 35.92 32.84
CA LYS A 352 -8.80 35.38 34.15
C LYS A 352 -7.39 34.77 34.05
N VAL A 353 -7.10 34.00 33.00
CA VAL A 353 -5.75 33.46 32.73
C VAL A 353 -4.72 34.57 32.64
N LEU A 354 -5.01 35.63 31.89
CA LEU A 354 -4.09 36.75 31.74
C LEU A 354 -3.87 37.56 33.02
N ASN A 355 -4.89 37.66 33.88
CA ASN A 355 -4.85 38.42 35.13
C ASN A 355 -4.21 37.64 36.29
N GLN A 356 -4.38 36.33 36.34
CA GLN A 356 -3.93 35.49 37.46
C GLN A 356 -2.54 34.90 37.25
N ARG A 357 -1.99 34.93 36.03
CA ARG A 357 -0.62 34.47 35.78
C ARG A 357 0.39 35.35 36.53
N ASP A 358 1.38 34.69 37.12
CA ASP A 358 2.49 35.31 37.84
C ASP A 358 3.83 35.25 37.06
N THR A 359 3.83 34.59 35.90
CA THR A 359 5.03 34.34 35.08
C THR A 359 4.92 34.87 33.66
N VAL A 360 6.06 35.24 33.08
CA VAL A 360 6.23 35.46 31.63
C VAL A 360 6.07 34.12 30.92
N LEU A 361 5.25 34.07 29.86
CA LEU A 361 5.07 32.84 29.09
C LEU A 361 6.36 32.49 28.35
N GLN A 362 6.73 31.21 28.30
CA GLN A 362 7.78 30.76 27.39
C GLN A 362 7.29 30.74 25.95
N GLU A 363 6.04 30.32 25.74
CA GLU A 363 5.47 30.18 24.42
C GLU A 363 4.00 30.59 24.41
N PHE A 364 3.62 31.39 23.41
CA PHE A 364 2.24 31.77 23.12
C PHE A 364 1.91 31.36 21.69
N LYS A 365 0.99 30.41 21.52
CA LYS A 365 0.61 29.86 20.23
C LYS A 365 -0.83 30.24 19.89
N VAL A 366 -1.06 30.68 18.66
CA VAL A 366 -2.40 30.94 18.11
C VAL A 366 -2.51 30.26 16.76
N ARG A 367 -3.56 29.45 16.57
CA ARG A 367 -3.90 28.80 15.31
C ARG A 367 -5.32 29.16 14.90
N CYS A 368 -5.46 29.75 13.73
CA CYS A 368 -6.74 30.11 13.13
C CYS A 368 -6.67 29.92 11.62
N ASP A 369 -7.43 28.96 11.11
CA ASP A 369 -7.45 28.63 9.68
C ASP A 369 -8.59 29.37 8.92
N GLN A 370 -9.44 30.14 9.62
CA GLN A 370 -10.60 30.85 9.06
C GLN A 370 -10.26 32.31 8.72
N GLN A 371 -10.84 32.86 7.65
CA GLN A 371 -10.60 34.27 7.26
C GLN A 371 -11.28 35.28 8.21
N ASP A 372 -12.52 34.98 8.62
CA ASP A 372 -13.29 35.78 9.57
C ASP A 372 -13.25 35.10 10.95
N SER A 373 -12.34 35.56 11.80
CA SER A 373 -12.09 34.98 13.12
C SER A 373 -12.57 35.90 14.24
N ASN A 374 -13.51 35.41 15.03
CA ASN A 374 -13.94 36.09 16.25
C ASN A 374 -12.85 36.05 17.32
N VAL A 375 -12.03 34.99 17.35
CA VAL A 375 -10.91 34.85 18.30
C VAL A 375 -9.85 35.92 18.06
N ILE A 376 -9.46 36.16 16.81
CA ILE A 376 -8.46 37.20 16.50
C ILE A 376 -8.98 38.59 16.88
N GLU A 377 -10.26 38.89 16.61
CA GLU A 377 -10.86 40.16 17.02
C GLU A 377 -10.84 40.32 18.56
N LEU A 378 -11.19 39.27 19.30
CA LEU A 378 -11.16 39.28 20.76
C LEU A 378 -9.75 39.43 21.33
N LEU A 379 -8.77 38.75 20.72
CA LEU A 379 -7.36 38.86 21.10
C LEU A 379 -6.85 40.27 20.86
N SER A 380 -7.23 40.94 19.77
CA SER A 380 -6.77 42.30 19.46
C SER A 380 -7.13 43.36 20.51
N LYS A 381 -8.13 43.08 21.36
CA LYS A 381 -8.60 43.97 22.43
C LYS A 381 -7.90 43.71 23.79
N GLN A 382 -6.98 42.76 23.84
CA GLN A 382 -6.31 42.34 25.08
C GLN A 382 -5.15 43.26 25.47
N SER A 383 -4.81 43.26 26.76
CA SER A 383 -3.59 43.89 27.26
C SER A 383 -2.33 43.17 26.74
N LYS A 384 -1.16 43.83 26.82
CA LYS A 384 0.11 43.25 26.38
C LYS A 384 0.40 41.92 27.07
N ILE A 385 0.74 40.91 26.28
CA ILE A 385 1.07 39.55 26.72
C ILE A 385 2.60 39.40 26.74
N PRO A 386 3.23 39.42 27.93
CA PRO A 386 4.62 38.99 28.10
C PRO A 386 4.82 37.52 27.75
N THR A 387 5.58 37.29 26.68
CA THR A 387 5.97 35.96 26.20
C THR A 387 7.37 35.98 25.57
N GLY A 388 8.11 34.87 25.71
CA GLY A 388 9.45 34.68 25.14
C GLY A 388 9.43 34.22 23.68
N LYS A 389 8.43 33.42 23.29
CA LYS A 389 8.24 32.90 21.93
C LYS A 389 6.78 33.01 21.52
N VAL A 390 6.54 33.32 20.26
CA VAL A 390 5.19 33.35 19.68
C VAL A 390 5.14 32.46 18.46
N THR A 391 4.09 31.67 18.32
CA THR A 391 3.81 30.89 17.10
C THR A 391 2.42 31.24 16.59
N LEU A 392 2.33 31.80 15.39
CA LEU A 392 1.07 32.19 14.74
C LEU A 392 0.87 31.36 13.48
N GLU A 393 -0.17 30.56 13.44
CA GLU A 393 -0.66 29.87 12.25
C GLU A 393 -1.98 30.54 11.84
N VAL A 394 -1.95 31.47 10.89
CA VAL A 394 -3.11 32.32 10.57
C VAL A 394 -3.42 32.33 9.07
N ALA A 395 -4.68 32.59 8.73
CA ALA A 395 -5.16 32.55 7.35
C ALA A 395 -4.60 33.69 6.49
N ASN A 396 -4.26 34.85 7.08
CA ASN A 396 -3.67 35.98 6.37
C ASN A 396 -2.89 36.92 7.31
N SER A 397 -2.11 37.81 6.71
CA SER A 397 -1.31 38.84 7.37
C SER A 397 -2.14 39.85 8.15
N ARG A 398 -3.37 40.16 7.73
CA ARG A 398 -4.26 41.06 8.48
C ARG A 398 -4.50 40.55 9.90
N GLN A 399 -4.71 39.24 10.05
CA GLN A 399 -4.87 38.60 11.36
C GLN A 399 -3.59 38.65 12.18
N ALA A 400 -2.42 38.41 11.57
CA ALA A 400 -1.14 38.56 12.24
C ALA A 400 -0.94 39.99 12.78
N MET A 401 -1.28 41.00 11.96
CA MET A 401 -1.18 42.41 12.32
C MET A 401 -2.15 42.84 13.44
N GLN A 402 -3.24 42.09 13.67
CA GLN A 402 -4.12 42.29 14.82
C GLN A 402 -3.53 41.73 16.12
N ILE A 403 -2.69 40.69 16.04
CA ILE A 403 -2.04 40.06 17.20
C ILE A 403 -0.75 40.78 17.58
N PHE A 404 0.08 41.23 16.64
CA PHE A 404 1.38 41.82 16.99
C PHE A 404 1.34 42.94 18.03
N PRO A 405 0.35 43.88 18.03
CA PRO A 405 0.25 44.93 19.04
C PRO A 405 0.02 44.43 20.46
N ILE A 406 -0.57 43.24 20.64
CA ILE A 406 -0.83 42.65 21.97
C ILE A 406 0.37 41.88 22.51
N LEU A 407 1.47 41.75 21.78
CA LEU A 407 2.67 41.09 22.25
C LEU A 407 3.57 42.10 22.99
N ASP A 408 4.02 41.74 24.19
CA ASP A 408 5.01 42.57 24.88
C ASP A 408 6.40 42.38 24.24
N ALA A 409 6.94 43.46 23.69
CA ALA A 409 8.24 43.48 23.03
C ALA A 409 9.39 43.16 24.00
N GLY A 410 9.26 43.43 25.30
CA GLY A 410 10.31 43.22 26.30
C GLY A 410 10.86 41.79 26.32
N PRO A 411 10.07 40.79 26.74
CA PRO A 411 10.50 39.40 26.86
C PRO A 411 10.62 38.64 25.53
N LEU A 412 10.03 39.14 24.44
CA LEU A 412 9.93 38.44 23.17
C LEU A 412 11.31 38.21 22.52
N LYS A 413 11.61 36.96 22.17
CA LYS A 413 12.89 36.56 21.54
C LYS A 413 12.69 35.96 20.16
N SER A 414 11.58 35.23 19.93
CA SER A 414 11.33 34.52 18.67
C SER A 414 9.87 34.62 18.25
N ILE A 415 9.64 34.74 16.94
CA ILE A 415 8.32 34.69 16.30
C ILE A 415 8.34 33.68 15.16
N ASP A 416 7.49 32.66 15.25
CA ASP A 416 7.25 31.70 14.19
C ASP A 416 5.90 32.05 13.54
N LEU A 417 5.90 32.43 12.27
CA LEU A 417 4.72 32.87 11.54
C LEU A 417 4.47 31.97 10.32
N LYS A 418 3.31 31.33 10.29
CA LYS A 418 2.85 30.51 9.16
C LYS A 418 1.63 31.17 8.54
N LEU A 419 1.75 31.57 7.27
CA LEU A 419 0.69 32.21 6.51
C LEU A 419 0.23 31.30 5.37
N LYS A 420 -1.08 31.23 5.17
CA LYS A 420 -1.70 30.50 4.06
C LYS A 420 -2.12 31.51 2.98
N ASN A 421 -1.51 31.49 1.80
CA ASN A 421 -1.90 32.34 0.66
C ASN A 421 -1.97 33.85 0.94
N ASP A 422 -0.89 34.45 1.46
CA ASP A 422 -0.83 35.91 1.60
C ASP A 422 0.52 36.50 1.20
N SER A 423 0.45 37.55 0.39
CA SER A 423 1.57 38.30 -0.17
C SER A 423 1.70 39.72 0.40
N GLN A 424 0.81 40.15 1.30
CA GLN A 424 0.71 41.54 1.75
C GLN A 424 1.29 41.82 3.16
N LEU A 425 1.86 40.81 3.84
CA LEU A 425 2.44 40.98 5.19
C LEU A 425 3.41 42.16 5.29
N TRP A 426 4.09 42.45 4.19
CA TRP A 426 5.23 43.36 4.12
C TRP A 426 4.87 44.77 3.62
N ASP A 427 3.67 44.98 3.10
CA ASP A 427 3.21 46.30 2.66
C ASP A 427 2.82 47.22 3.84
N ASP A 428 2.77 46.66 5.04
CA ASP A 428 2.29 47.33 6.23
C ASP A 428 3.42 47.95 7.06
N GLN A 429 3.61 49.27 6.92
CA GLN A 429 4.58 50.04 7.71
C GLN A 429 4.38 49.91 9.23
N ARG A 430 3.20 49.46 9.69
CA ARG A 430 2.91 49.25 11.12
C ARG A 430 3.79 48.16 11.73
N LEU A 431 4.25 47.15 10.97
CA LEU A 431 5.07 46.06 11.51
C LEU A 431 6.39 46.56 12.11
N ILE A 432 7.02 47.54 11.45
CA ILE A 432 8.25 48.20 11.95
C ILE A 432 7.94 49.09 13.16
N GLN A 433 6.73 49.66 13.23
CA GLN A 433 6.33 50.52 14.34
C GLN A 433 6.06 49.73 15.62
N VAL A 434 5.48 48.52 15.53
CA VAL A 434 5.11 47.70 16.69
C VAL A 434 6.34 47.28 17.51
N TRP A 435 7.47 46.99 16.87
CA TRP A 435 8.71 46.56 17.54
C TRP A 435 9.88 47.52 17.34
N ARG A 436 9.61 48.80 17.11
CA ARG A 436 10.63 49.83 16.82
C ARG A 436 11.78 49.85 17.85
N ASP A 437 11.43 49.66 19.11
CA ASP A 437 12.37 49.76 20.25
C ASP A 437 12.97 48.40 20.65
N LYS A 438 12.68 47.33 19.89
CA LYS A 438 13.24 46.01 20.12
C LYS A 438 14.58 45.87 19.39
N GLU A 439 15.51 45.15 20.01
CA GLU A 439 16.71 44.67 19.34
C GLU A 439 16.82 43.15 19.48
N GLY A 440 17.33 42.48 18.46
CA GLY A 440 17.75 41.09 18.54
C GLY A 440 16.66 40.02 18.35
N LEU A 441 15.52 40.33 17.74
CA LEU A 441 14.39 39.41 17.51
C LEU A 441 14.70 38.37 16.43
N GLU A 442 14.36 37.10 16.67
CA GLU A 442 14.41 36.05 15.65
C GLU A 442 13.02 35.83 15.05
N MET A 443 12.92 35.72 13.73
CA MET A 443 11.65 35.54 13.03
C MET A 443 11.77 34.42 12.00
N GLU A 444 10.86 33.45 12.05
CA GLU A 444 10.73 32.36 11.10
C GLU A 444 9.38 32.47 10.39
N ILE A 445 9.39 32.39 9.05
CA ILE A 445 8.20 32.63 8.23
C ILE A 445 8.05 31.50 7.21
N ILE A 446 6.86 30.94 7.13
CA ILE A 446 6.51 29.92 6.13
C ILE A 446 5.44 30.52 5.19
N LEU A 447 5.74 30.55 3.90
CA LEU A 447 4.92 31.09 2.82
C LEU A 447 4.71 30.04 1.72
N GLU A 448 3.64 30.17 0.94
CA GLU A 448 3.47 29.35 -0.28
C GLU A 448 4.28 29.94 -1.45
N GLU A 449 4.18 31.25 -1.67
CA GLU A 449 4.90 31.98 -2.72
C GLU A 449 5.60 33.23 -2.18
N LEU A 450 6.85 33.45 -2.59
CA LEU A 450 7.62 34.66 -2.29
C LEU A 450 7.64 35.60 -3.50
N ILE A 451 6.86 36.69 -3.43
CA ILE A 451 6.75 37.69 -4.50
C ILE A 451 7.76 38.85 -4.36
N LYS A 452 7.85 39.71 -5.37
CA LYS A 452 8.84 40.80 -5.47
C LYS A 452 8.70 41.85 -4.38
N GLU A 453 7.49 42.24 -4.06
CA GLU A 453 7.15 43.25 -3.07
C GLU A 453 7.71 42.83 -1.69
N ASN A 454 7.55 41.55 -1.33
CA ASN A 454 8.13 40.94 -0.12
C ASN A 454 9.66 41.09 -0.11
N MET A 455 10.30 40.83 -1.25
CA MET A 455 11.76 40.88 -1.41
C MET A 455 12.32 42.31 -1.24
N ASP A 456 11.67 43.30 -1.83
CA ASP A 456 12.09 44.71 -1.72
C ASP A 456 11.95 45.23 -0.28
N PHE A 457 10.89 44.84 0.42
CA PHE A 457 10.68 45.18 1.82
C PHE A 457 11.70 44.51 2.76
N LEU A 458 11.95 43.21 2.58
CA LEU A 458 12.97 42.47 3.35
C LEU A 458 14.34 43.14 3.20
N LYS A 459 14.71 43.54 1.98
CA LYS A 459 15.94 44.27 1.73
C LYS A 459 15.98 45.60 2.48
N LYS A 460 14.86 46.35 2.52
CA LYS A 460 14.75 47.61 3.26
C LYS A 460 14.88 47.43 4.77
N ILE A 461 14.25 46.40 5.35
CA ILE A 461 14.36 46.06 6.78
C ILE A 461 15.80 45.67 7.12
N LEU A 462 16.38 44.74 6.38
CA LEU A 462 17.72 44.22 6.67
C LEU A 462 18.82 45.28 6.55
N THR A 463 18.59 46.32 5.73
CA THR A 463 19.57 47.40 5.54
C THR A 463 19.50 48.45 6.67
N ASN A 464 18.35 48.61 7.32
CA ASN A 464 18.10 49.78 8.20
C ASN A 464 17.63 49.43 9.61
N SER A 465 17.27 48.18 9.90
CA SER A 465 16.61 47.79 11.14
C SER A 465 17.55 47.06 12.09
N ARG A 466 17.57 47.47 13.36
CA ARG A 466 18.21 46.74 14.47
C ARG A 466 17.26 45.74 15.15
N ILE A 467 16.01 45.69 14.68
CA ILE A 467 14.93 44.91 15.31
C ILE A 467 15.22 43.42 15.26
N PHE A 468 15.62 42.92 14.09
CA PHE A 468 15.77 41.49 13.85
C PHE A 468 17.23 41.05 13.91
N ARG A 469 17.52 40.09 14.78
CA ARG A 469 18.79 39.34 14.77
C ARG A 469 18.85 38.35 13.62
N LYS A 470 17.72 37.72 13.29
CA LYS A 470 17.66 36.67 12.28
C LYS A 470 16.27 36.59 11.67
N ILE A 471 16.19 36.58 10.35
CA ILE A 471 14.95 36.27 9.62
C ILE A 471 15.18 35.00 8.82
N SER A 472 14.29 34.02 8.99
CA SER A 472 14.29 32.73 8.29
C SER A 472 13.01 32.62 7.46
N ILE A 473 13.11 32.43 6.15
CA ILE A 473 11.93 32.33 5.27
C ILE A 473 11.96 31.01 4.53
N TYR A 474 10.85 30.27 4.62
CA TYR A 474 10.57 29.03 3.92
C TYR A 474 9.46 29.28 2.89
N PHE A 475 9.65 28.85 1.65
CA PHE A 475 8.65 29.01 0.59
C PHE A 475 8.67 27.86 -0.42
N GLU A 476 7.57 27.69 -1.17
CA GLU A 476 7.44 26.69 -2.22
C GLU A 476 7.74 27.27 -3.62
N LYS A 477 7.19 28.47 -3.93
CA LYS A 477 7.33 29.14 -5.23
C LYS A 477 8.09 30.47 -5.11
N ILE A 478 8.97 30.77 -6.05
CA ILE A 478 9.69 32.05 -6.15
C ILE A 478 10.05 32.38 -7.61
N ASP A 479 10.01 33.66 -7.97
CA ASP A 479 10.66 34.17 -9.19
C ASP A 479 12.19 34.28 -8.98
N LEU A 480 12.91 33.24 -9.40
CA LEU A 480 14.37 33.16 -9.28
C LEU A 480 15.11 34.27 -10.05
N GLY A 481 14.54 34.77 -11.14
CA GLY A 481 15.16 35.81 -11.97
C GLY A 481 15.24 37.14 -11.23
N GLN A 482 14.15 37.54 -10.57
CA GLN A 482 14.11 38.75 -9.75
C GLN A 482 14.85 38.59 -8.42
N PHE A 483 14.77 37.41 -7.80
CA PHE A 483 15.47 37.12 -6.55
C PHE A 483 17.01 37.20 -6.70
N ASN A 484 17.55 36.64 -7.78
CA ASN A 484 18.99 36.70 -8.10
C ASN A 484 19.48 38.13 -8.33
N LYS A 485 18.64 38.99 -8.94
CA LYS A 485 18.96 40.39 -9.18
C LYS A 485 18.97 41.22 -7.88
N LEU A 486 18.13 40.88 -6.90
CA LEU A 486 17.97 41.66 -5.67
C LEU A 486 18.98 41.30 -4.58
N PHE A 487 19.32 40.02 -4.43
CA PHE A 487 20.15 39.51 -3.33
C PHE A 487 21.49 38.87 -3.76
N GLY A 488 21.79 38.80 -5.06
CA GLY A 488 23.01 38.18 -5.59
C GLY A 488 23.00 36.65 -5.51
N PRO A 489 23.95 35.94 -6.17
CA PRO A 489 23.97 34.47 -6.24
C PRO A 489 24.21 33.79 -4.86
N PRO A 490 23.84 32.50 -4.70
CA PRO A 490 24.00 31.77 -3.44
C PRO A 490 25.46 31.64 -2.98
N SER A 491 25.68 31.77 -1.67
CA SER A 491 27.02 31.72 -1.04
C SER A 491 27.46 30.29 -0.67
N GLY A 492 26.55 29.32 -0.75
CA GLY A 492 26.81 27.89 -0.54
C GLY A 492 25.53 27.06 -0.73
N ILE A 493 25.70 25.77 -1.04
CA ILE A 493 24.62 24.77 -1.16
C ILE A 493 24.92 23.68 -0.12
N GLN A 494 23.97 23.42 0.78
CA GLN A 494 23.98 22.24 1.66
C GLN A 494 22.70 21.46 1.40
N GLU A 495 22.80 20.13 1.29
CA GLU A 495 21.74 19.17 0.93
C GLU A 495 20.33 19.80 0.91
N ASN A 496 19.94 20.18 -0.31
CA ASN A 496 18.65 20.72 -0.71
C ASN A 496 18.29 22.17 -0.26
N SER A 497 19.23 22.95 0.28
CA SER A 497 19.02 24.36 0.67
C SER A 497 20.00 25.35 -0.01
N GLU A 498 19.48 26.50 -0.48
CA GLU A 498 20.30 27.63 -0.99
C GLU A 498 20.60 28.61 0.15
N ILE A 499 21.84 28.66 0.65
CA ILE A 499 22.22 29.64 1.69
C ILE A 499 22.80 30.90 1.02
N ARG A 500 22.12 32.04 1.19
CA ARG A 500 22.62 33.38 0.82
C ARG A 500 23.03 34.15 2.06
N LYS A 501 24.34 34.26 2.29
CA LYS A 501 24.93 35.16 3.30
C LYS A 501 25.16 36.52 2.66
N ASN A 502 24.24 37.46 2.84
CA ASN A 502 24.51 38.84 2.45
C ASN A 502 25.21 39.57 3.60
N ARG A 503 26.45 40.04 3.39
CA ARG A 503 27.20 40.85 4.37
C ARG A 503 26.66 42.28 4.37
N ILE A 504 25.47 42.48 4.93
CA ILE A 504 24.93 43.81 5.21
C ILE A 504 25.10 44.06 6.72
N SER A 505 26.34 44.41 7.08
CA SER A 505 26.83 44.76 8.42
C SER A 505 26.86 43.65 9.51
N ARG A 506 28.03 43.58 10.16
CA ARG A 506 28.55 42.79 11.29
C ARG A 506 27.95 41.47 11.83
N GLU A 507 26.76 40.98 11.51
CA GLU A 507 26.29 39.64 11.98
C GLU A 507 25.43 38.88 10.92
N GLU A 508 25.25 37.57 11.08
CA GLU A 508 24.58 36.68 10.10
C GLU A 508 23.03 36.78 10.15
N HIS A 509 22.41 37.68 9.36
CA HIS A 509 21.01 38.10 9.65
C HIS A 509 19.86 37.52 8.78
N LEU A 510 20.08 37.08 7.54
CA LEU A 510 19.00 36.53 6.69
C LEU A 510 19.34 35.12 6.22
N ARG A 511 18.43 34.17 6.47
CA ARG A 511 18.50 32.81 5.92
C ARG A 511 17.22 32.56 5.13
N ILE A 512 17.39 32.17 3.87
CA ILE A 512 16.28 31.85 2.99
C ILE A 512 16.42 30.39 2.64
N TYR A 513 15.37 29.61 2.86
CA TYR A 513 15.37 28.18 2.61
C TYR A 513 14.35 27.89 1.51
N ARG A 514 14.82 27.22 0.47
CA ARG A 514 14.00 26.68 -0.60
C ARG A 514 14.10 25.18 -0.51
N ASP A 515 13.19 24.50 0.21
CA ASP A 515 13.32 23.05 0.33
C ASP A 515 12.04 22.26 0.67
N LEU A 516 11.94 21.12 -0.02
CA LEU A 516 10.84 20.20 -0.30
C LEU A 516 10.55 19.18 0.81
N VAL A 517 10.95 19.43 2.05
CA VAL A 517 10.61 18.53 3.16
C VAL A 517 9.14 18.74 3.54
N ARG A 518 8.25 18.02 2.84
CA ARG A 518 6.79 17.91 3.09
C ARG A 518 6.41 17.76 4.57
N ASN A 519 7.32 17.28 5.42
CA ASN A 519 7.05 17.06 6.84
C ASN A 519 7.04 18.33 7.70
N ARG A 520 7.68 19.45 7.29
CA ARG A 520 7.61 20.72 8.04
C ARG A 520 6.53 21.68 7.52
N ILE A 521 6.14 21.56 6.25
CA ILE A 521 5.10 22.38 5.60
C ILE A 521 3.71 21.71 5.67
N GLN A 522 3.46 20.76 6.60
CA GLN A 522 2.13 20.15 6.71
C GLN A 522 1.08 21.20 7.10
N PHE A 523 0.40 21.76 6.10
CA PHE A 523 -1.06 21.81 6.12
C PHE A 523 -1.53 20.36 5.89
N SER A 524 -2.60 19.96 6.57
CA SER A 524 -3.13 18.59 6.53
C SER A 524 -3.22 18.04 5.11
N GLN A 525 -2.35 17.06 4.85
CA GLN A 525 -2.28 16.03 3.81
C GLN A 525 -3.13 16.21 2.54
N GLU A 526 -2.45 16.35 1.41
CA GLU A 526 -2.90 15.78 0.13
C GLU A 526 -1.97 14.63 -0.31
N PRO A 527 -2.49 13.67 -1.10
CA PRO A 527 -1.97 12.32 -1.18
C PRO A 527 -0.78 12.18 -2.12
N MET A 528 0.09 11.22 -1.79
CA MET A 528 1.17 10.79 -2.68
C MET A 528 0.63 10.21 -3.98
N GLU A 529 1.28 10.58 -5.09
CA GLU A 529 1.03 10.00 -6.40
C GLU A 529 1.26 8.48 -6.36
N GLN A 530 0.21 7.71 -6.60
CA GLN A 530 0.32 6.27 -6.78
C GLN A 530 0.72 5.94 -8.21
N ARG A 531 1.75 5.09 -8.30
CA ARG A 531 2.12 4.35 -9.51
C ARG A 531 0.89 3.58 -10.01
N ILE A 532 0.52 3.82 -11.26
CA ILE A 532 -0.46 3.00 -11.98
C ILE A 532 0.23 1.67 -12.30
N VAL A 533 -0.04 0.65 -11.49
CA VAL A 533 0.38 -0.73 -11.77
C VAL A 533 -0.54 -1.25 -12.87
N SER A 534 0.02 -1.55 -14.04
CA SER A 534 -0.76 -2.13 -15.14
C SER A 534 -1.19 -3.56 -14.78
N ALA A 535 -2.31 -4.06 -15.32
CA ALA A 535 -2.77 -5.45 -15.07
C ALA A 535 -1.74 -6.53 -15.48
N LEU A 536 -0.73 -6.17 -16.29
CA LEU A 536 0.37 -7.04 -16.71
C LEU A 536 1.55 -7.06 -15.72
N GLU A 537 1.70 -6.05 -14.86
CA GLU A 537 2.73 -6.03 -13.80
C GLU A 537 2.47 -7.10 -12.72
N VAL A 538 1.20 -7.51 -12.52
CA VAL A 538 0.84 -8.63 -11.61
C VAL A 538 1.57 -9.92 -12.01
N PHE A 539 1.65 -10.18 -13.31
CA PHE A 539 2.41 -11.32 -13.85
C PHE A 539 3.89 -11.02 -14.07
N SER A 540 4.40 -9.87 -13.63
CA SER A 540 5.85 -9.64 -13.53
C SER A 540 6.41 -10.16 -12.21
N ASN A 541 5.54 -10.44 -11.23
CA ASN A 541 5.94 -11.04 -9.96
C ASN A 541 6.29 -12.53 -10.17
N SER A 542 7.56 -12.87 -9.96
CA SER A 542 8.10 -14.22 -10.14
C SER A 542 7.46 -15.27 -9.22
N THR A 543 6.92 -14.85 -8.06
CA THR A 543 6.23 -15.75 -7.12
C THR A 543 4.88 -16.20 -7.68
N ILE A 544 4.10 -15.23 -8.17
CA ILE A 544 2.78 -15.48 -8.79
C ILE A 544 2.96 -16.30 -10.06
N LEU A 545 3.89 -15.89 -10.92
CA LEU A 545 4.25 -16.64 -12.13
C LEU A 545 4.73 -18.05 -11.80
N GLY A 546 5.53 -18.24 -10.74
CA GLY A 546 6.00 -19.55 -10.29
C GLY A 546 4.86 -20.46 -9.80
N ASN A 547 3.82 -19.90 -9.18
CA ASN A 547 2.64 -20.66 -8.78
C ASN A 547 1.74 -21.02 -9.97
N VAL A 548 1.59 -20.12 -10.95
CA VAL A 548 0.91 -20.42 -12.22
C VAL A 548 1.67 -21.50 -12.99
N ALA A 549 3.00 -21.38 -13.05
CA ALA A 549 3.91 -22.26 -13.77
C ALA A 549 3.81 -23.74 -13.40
N LYS A 550 3.44 -24.06 -12.16
CA LYS A 550 3.20 -25.45 -11.71
C LYS A 550 2.12 -26.16 -12.51
N PHE A 551 1.22 -25.41 -13.13
CA PHE A 551 0.07 -25.92 -13.89
C PHE A 551 0.21 -25.74 -15.40
N LEU A 552 1.33 -25.20 -15.88
CA LEU A 552 1.60 -24.98 -17.29
C LEU A 552 2.34 -26.18 -17.88
N ASP A 553 1.91 -26.65 -19.06
CA ASP A 553 2.76 -27.48 -19.91
C ASP A 553 3.68 -26.61 -20.79
N GLY A 554 4.65 -27.20 -21.47
CA GLY A 554 5.58 -26.46 -22.33
C GLY A 554 4.90 -25.63 -23.44
N ILE A 555 3.70 -26.00 -23.88
CA ILE A 555 2.94 -25.28 -24.91
C ILE A 555 2.22 -24.07 -24.30
N ASP A 556 1.68 -24.21 -23.09
CA ASP A 556 1.10 -23.11 -22.33
C ASP A 556 2.15 -22.06 -22.00
N MET A 557 3.35 -22.48 -21.60
CA MET A 557 4.50 -21.58 -21.37
C MET A 557 4.84 -20.78 -22.63
N GLN A 558 4.92 -21.45 -23.78
CA GLN A 558 5.19 -20.78 -25.05
C GLN A 558 4.08 -19.82 -25.48
N SER A 559 2.83 -20.19 -25.22
CA SER A 559 1.68 -19.31 -25.46
C SER A 559 1.78 -18.04 -24.62
N LEU A 560 2.14 -18.15 -23.34
CA LEU A 560 2.30 -17.02 -22.42
C LEU A 560 3.50 -16.13 -22.75
N ARG A 561 4.65 -16.70 -23.18
CA ARG A 561 5.83 -15.93 -23.65
C ARG A 561 5.53 -15.05 -24.87
N LYS A 562 4.51 -15.41 -25.65
CA LYS A 562 4.07 -14.66 -26.84
C LYS A 562 3.07 -13.52 -26.50
N VAL A 563 2.67 -13.37 -25.22
CA VAL A 563 1.70 -12.34 -24.79
C VAL A 563 2.34 -10.96 -24.61
N CYS A 564 3.35 -10.83 -23.73
CA CYS A 564 4.07 -9.55 -23.51
C CYS A 564 5.53 -9.79 -23.12
N LYS A 565 6.34 -8.71 -23.13
CA LYS A 565 7.77 -8.77 -22.77
C LYS A 565 7.98 -9.15 -21.31
N ASP A 566 7.14 -8.68 -20.40
CA ASP A 566 7.32 -8.92 -18.96
C ASP A 566 7.03 -10.38 -18.58
N LEU A 567 5.95 -10.95 -19.12
CA LEU A 567 5.64 -12.39 -18.99
C LEU A 567 6.77 -13.27 -19.54
N ARG A 568 7.33 -12.90 -20.69
CA ARG A 568 8.46 -13.60 -21.28
C ARG A 568 9.67 -13.56 -20.36
N PHE A 569 10.04 -12.37 -19.89
CA PHE A 569 11.18 -12.21 -18.97
C PHE A 569 10.97 -12.99 -17.66
N GLY A 570 9.76 -12.94 -17.10
CA GLY A 570 9.40 -13.67 -15.89
C GLY A 570 9.48 -15.19 -16.09
N LEU A 571 8.91 -15.74 -17.16
CA LEU A 571 8.99 -17.18 -17.47
C LEU A 571 10.43 -17.63 -17.75
N ASP A 572 11.22 -16.82 -18.45
CA ASP A 572 12.61 -17.13 -18.79
C ASP A 572 13.50 -17.16 -17.55
N SER A 573 13.19 -16.30 -16.56
CA SER A 573 13.90 -16.29 -15.28
C SER A 573 13.61 -17.52 -14.41
N LEU A 574 12.44 -18.14 -14.56
CA LEU A 574 12.02 -19.29 -13.75
C LEU A 574 12.64 -20.62 -14.20
N LYS A 575 13.20 -20.70 -15.41
CA LYS A 575 13.87 -21.90 -15.97
C LYS A 575 13.07 -23.20 -15.76
N LEU A 576 11.78 -23.15 -16.10
CA LEU A 576 10.86 -24.26 -15.86
C LEU A 576 11.08 -25.41 -16.84
N ASP A 577 10.98 -26.65 -16.35
CA ASP A 577 10.96 -27.86 -17.18
C ASP A 577 9.64 -27.92 -17.99
N PRO A 578 9.67 -27.94 -19.34
CA PRO A 578 8.49 -28.04 -20.18
C PRO A 578 7.73 -29.37 -20.02
N LYS A 579 8.39 -30.41 -19.49
CA LYS A 579 7.81 -31.75 -19.27
C LYS A 579 7.26 -32.41 -20.54
N PHE A 580 7.92 -32.21 -21.67
CA PHE A 580 7.59 -32.97 -22.88
C PHE A 580 7.92 -34.45 -22.66
N GLN A 581 7.06 -35.33 -23.15
CA GLN A 581 7.29 -36.78 -23.17
C GLN A 581 7.50 -37.28 -24.60
N GLN A 582 6.89 -36.64 -25.60
CA GLN A 582 7.03 -37.01 -27.00
C GLN A 582 7.32 -35.80 -27.87
N ILE A 583 8.20 -35.96 -28.86
CA ILE A 583 8.51 -34.94 -29.87
C ILE A 583 8.50 -35.59 -31.24
N SER A 584 7.87 -34.94 -32.22
CA SER A 584 7.95 -35.35 -33.63
C SER A 584 8.36 -34.16 -34.47
N ILE A 585 9.45 -34.31 -35.24
CA ILE A 585 9.94 -33.33 -36.22
C ILE A 585 9.84 -33.98 -37.60
N ASP A 586 9.01 -33.42 -38.46
CA ASP A 586 8.67 -34.01 -39.75
C ASP A 586 8.73 -32.99 -40.90
N ILE A 587 9.58 -33.28 -41.89
CA ILE A 587 9.77 -32.46 -43.11
C ILE A 587 9.17 -33.20 -44.30
N ARG A 588 7.85 -33.08 -44.47
CA ARG A 588 7.12 -33.73 -45.57
C ARG A 588 7.27 -33.03 -46.91
N GLU A 589 7.55 -31.74 -46.92
CA GLU A 589 7.73 -30.95 -48.15
C GLU A 589 8.92 -30.00 -47.97
N PRO A 590 9.72 -29.72 -49.02
CA PRO A 590 10.77 -28.71 -48.96
C PRO A 590 10.20 -27.34 -48.58
N GLY A 591 10.97 -26.53 -47.83
CA GLY A 591 10.54 -25.17 -47.45
C GLY A 591 9.60 -25.10 -46.24
N GLN A 592 9.34 -26.23 -45.56
CA GLN A 592 8.58 -26.25 -44.31
C GLN A 592 9.04 -27.35 -43.35
N VAL A 593 8.94 -27.09 -42.05
CA VAL A 593 9.13 -28.09 -40.99
C VAL A 593 7.91 -28.13 -40.09
N THR A 594 7.48 -29.33 -39.73
CA THR A 594 6.36 -29.54 -38.82
C THR A 594 6.85 -30.16 -37.53
N VAL A 595 6.44 -29.60 -36.39
CA VAL A 595 6.85 -30.05 -35.06
C VAL A 595 5.60 -30.30 -34.21
N SER A 596 5.51 -31.45 -33.55
CA SER A 596 4.49 -31.71 -32.52
C SER A 596 5.15 -32.13 -31.21
N TYR A 597 4.46 -31.81 -30.11
CA TYR A 597 4.85 -32.19 -28.75
C TYR A 597 3.68 -32.93 -28.10
N ASN A 598 3.92 -34.07 -27.45
CA ASN A 598 2.92 -34.90 -26.78
C ASN A 598 1.67 -35.19 -27.63
N ASP A 599 1.86 -35.46 -28.93
CA ASP A 599 0.80 -35.72 -29.92
C ASP A 599 -0.27 -34.61 -30.04
N GLN A 600 0.03 -33.39 -29.59
CA GLN A 600 -0.83 -32.23 -29.78
C GLN A 600 -0.80 -31.72 -31.23
N LYS A 601 -1.68 -30.75 -31.53
CA LYS A 601 -1.77 -30.13 -32.86
C LYS A 601 -0.39 -29.63 -33.33
N PRO A 602 0.11 -30.09 -34.48
CA PRO A 602 1.44 -29.75 -34.96
C PRO A 602 1.57 -28.26 -35.31
N ILE A 603 2.77 -27.72 -35.09
CA ILE A 603 3.20 -26.38 -35.49
C ILE A 603 3.97 -26.51 -36.80
N THR A 604 3.52 -25.80 -37.85
CA THR A 604 4.19 -25.80 -39.15
C THR A 604 4.87 -24.45 -39.38
N TYR A 605 6.18 -24.49 -39.57
CA TYR A 605 7.01 -23.36 -39.98
C TYR A 605 7.16 -23.42 -41.50
N ARG A 606 6.88 -22.33 -42.21
CA ARG A 606 6.96 -22.24 -43.68
C ARG A 606 7.71 -20.99 -44.09
N GLU A 607 8.35 -21.05 -45.25
CA GLU A 607 8.87 -19.88 -45.94
C GLU A 607 7.71 -18.92 -46.28
N PHE A 608 7.79 -17.68 -45.81
CA PHE A 608 6.89 -16.58 -46.18
C PHE A 608 7.75 -15.43 -46.72
N ASP A 609 7.17 -14.48 -47.47
CA ASP A 609 7.83 -13.30 -48.06
C ASP A 609 8.56 -12.36 -47.05
N SER A 610 8.72 -12.75 -45.79
CA SER A 610 9.53 -12.08 -44.77
C SER A 610 11.02 -12.47 -44.87
N ASN A 611 11.93 -11.52 -44.67
CA ASN A 611 13.40 -11.67 -44.68
C ASN A 611 14.02 -12.70 -43.70
N GLU A 612 13.22 -13.53 -43.03
CA GLU A 612 13.68 -14.42 -41.96
C GLU A 612 13.31 -15.87 -42.30
N SER A 613 14.33 -16.72 -42.42
CA SER A 613 14.20 -18.12 -42.86
C SER A 613 13.34 -18.94 -41.88
N TYR A 614 12.60 -19.92 -42.40
CA TYR A 614 11.82 -20.82 -41.54
C TYR A 614 12.73 -21.67 -40.66
N GLN A 615 13.95 -22.01 -41.11
CA GLN A 615 14.93 -22.75 -40.32
C GLN A 615 15.31 -21.99 -39.06
N SER A 616 15.65 -20.70 -39.19
CA SER A 616 16.05 -19.85 -38.06
C SER A 616 14.92 -19.72 -37.03
N LYS A 617 13.68 -19.48 -37.48
CA LYS A 617 12.51 -19.39 -36.59
C LYS A 617 12.23 -20.68 -35.84
N PHE A 618 12.31 -21.82 -36.53
CA PHE A 618 12.13 -23.12 -35.91
C PHE A 618 13.22 -23.38 -34.87
N LEU A 619 14.50 -23.16 -35.21
CA LEU A 619 15.62 -23.44 -34.33
C LEU A 619 15.62 -22.56 -33.08
N GLU A 620 15.26 -21.28 -33.19
CA GLU A 620 15.13 -20.38 -32.04
C GLU A 620 14.02 -20.85 -31.09
N ASP A 621 12.80 -21.10 -31.61
CA ASP A 621 11.68 -21.60 -30.82
C ASP A 621 12.02 -22.96 -30.17
N PHE A 622 12.63 -23.88 -30.93
CA PHE A 622 12.98 -25.22 -30.48
C PHE A 622 14.09 -25.20 -29.41
N LYS A 623 15.16 -24.42 -29.61
CA LYS A 623 16.25 -24.25 -28.63
C LYS A 623 15.74 -23.72 -27.31
N ILE A 624 14.85 -22.73 -27.36
CA ILE A 624 14.21 -22.17 -26.18
C ILE A 624 13.43 -23.26 -25.42
N MET A 625 12.64 -24.08 -26.13
CA MET A 625 11.85 -25.15 -25.52
C MET A 625 12.73 -26.24 -24.90
N MET A 626 13.82 -26.62 -25.56
CA MET A 626 14.70 -27.69 -25.10
C MET A 626 15.70 -27.26 -24.02
N SER A 627 15.96 -25.96 -23.86
CA SER A 627 16.98 -25.42 -22.96
C SER A 627 16.82 -25.81 -21.48
N ASN A 628 15.58 -26.01 -21.02
CA ASN A 628 15.25 -26.39 -19.64
C ASN A 628 14.61 -27.79 -19.55
N GLN A 629 14.64 -28.59 -20.62
CA GLN A 629 14.05 -29.93 -20.63
C GLN A 629 14.90 -30.88 -19.76
N GLU A 630 14.44 -31.14 -18.54
CA GLU A 630 15.12 -32.06 -17.60
C GLU A 630 14.52 -33.46 -17.61
N THR A 631 13.22 -33.57 -17.87
CA THR A 631 12.51 -34.85 -17.98
C THR A 631 12.95 -35.63 -19.22
N VAL A 632 13.11 -36.95 -19.04
CA VAL A 632 13.46 -37.88 -20.12
C VAL A 632 12.30 -37.96 -21.13
N LEU A 633 12.62 -37.75 -22.40
CA LEU A 633 11.68 -37.91 -23.51
C LEU A 633 11.44 -39.40 -23.75
N LYS A 634 10.19 -39.83 -23.64
CA LYS A 634 9.81 -41.22 -23.87
C LYS A 634 9.94 -41.61 -25.34
N SER A 635 9.60 -40.72 -26.27
CA SER A 635 9.69 -41.01 -27.70
C SER A 635 10.04 -39.76 -28.50
N VAL A 636 10.99 -39.90 -29.43
CA VAL A 636 11.36 -38.84 -30.37
C VAL A 636 11.35 -39.39 -31.78
N TYR A 637 10.63 -38.71 -32.68
CA TYR A 637 10.63 -38.99 -34.11
C TYR A 637 11.34 -37.86 -34.86
N LEU A 638 12.34 -38.20 -35.67
CA LEU A 638 13.13 -37.24 -36.45
C LEU A 638 13.11 -37.60 -37.94
N ASN A 639 12.65 -36.66 -38.75
CA ASN A 639 12.65 -36.79 -40.20
C ASN A 639 13.15 -35.52 -40.89
N PHE A 640 14.43 -35.52 -41.29
CA PHE A 640 15.10 -34.38 -41.93
C PHE A 640 15.38 -34.56 -43.43
N TYR A 641 14.98 -35.68 -44.02
CA TYR A 641 15.47 -36.11 -45.34
C TYR A 641 15.22 -35.13 -46.50
N LYS A 642 14.17 -34.30 -46.44
CA LYS A 642 13.86 -33.30 -47.47
C LYS A 642 14.55 -31.96 -47.26
N ASP A 643 15.25 -31.77 -46.15
CA ASP A 643 16.02 -30.57 -45.86
C ASP A 643 17.31 -30.89 -45.08
N PRO A 644 18.36 -31.37 -45.77
CA PRO A 644 19.66 -31.64 -45.16
C PRO A 644 20.31 -30.41 -44.54
N GLN A 645 20.03 -29.20 -45.06
CA GLN A 645 20.58 -27.97 -44.49
C GLN A 645 20.04 -27.74 -43.09
N LEU A 646 18.75 -28.01 -42.84
CA LEU A 646 18.20 -27.89 -41.51
C LEU A 646 18.82 -28.90 -40.54
N LEU A 647 19.17 -30.11 -40.99
CA LEU A 647 19.91 -31.07 -40.17
C LEU A 647 21.29 -30.53 -39.76
N ASP A 648 22.02 -29.89 -40.67
CA ASP A 648 23.32 -29.29 -40.36
C ASP A 648 23.19 -28.15 -39.34
N HIS A 649 22.20 -27.27 -39.50
CA HIS A 649 21.96 -26.20 -38.54
C HIS A 649 21.49 -26.73 -37.18
N PHE A 650 20.64 -27.77 -37.18
CA PHE A 650 20.20 -28.46 -35.98
C PHE A 650 21.38 -29.07 -35.22
N LYS A 651 22.28 -29.74 -35.94
CA LYS A 651 23.52 -30.28 -35.38
C LYS A 651 24.37 -29.19 -34.75
N MET A 652 24.61 -28.09 -35.45
CA MET A 652 25.45 -27.00 -34.95
C MET A 652 24.90 -26.37 -33.66
N GLU A 653 23.58 -26.19 -33.57
CA GLU A 653 23.00 -25.53 -32.40
C GLU A 653 22.90 -26.40 -31.15
N PHE A 654 22.88 -27.72 -31.31
CA PHE A 654 22.74 -28.66 -30.19
C PHE A 654 24.05 -29.40 -29.84
N LEU A 655 25.14 -29.17 -30.58
CA LEU A 655 26.43 -29.83 -30.37
C LEU A 655 27.03 -29.55 -28.97
N GLU A 656 26.78 -28.35 -28.42
CA GLU A 656 27.27 -27.93 -27.10
C GLU A 656 26.27 -28.22 -25.96
N SER A 657 25.12 -28.80 -26.26
CA SER A 657 24.09 -29.13 -25.27
C SER A 657 24.43 -30.40 -24.48
N LYS A 658 23.81 -30.59 -23.30
CA LYS A 658 24.06 -31.74 -22.40
C LYS A 658 23.61 -33.12 -22.94
N GLY A 659 23.33 -33.26 -24.23
CA GLY A 659 22.70 -34.44 -24.82
C GLY A 659 21.22 -34.55 -24.43
N LEU A 660 20.35 -34.79 -25.40
CA LEU A 660 18.92 -34.98 -25.16
C LEU A 660 18.70 -36.35 -24.53
N LYS A 661 18.06 -36.39 -23.37
CA LYS A 661 17.67 -37.63 -22.71
C LYS A 661 16.44 -38.22 -23.39
N VAL A 662 16.65 -39.26 -24.20
CA VAL A 662 15.62 -39.92 -25.02
C VAL A 662 15.62 -41.41 -24.72
N GLU A 663 14.45 -42.00 -24.49
CA GLU A 663 14.30 -43.44 -24.27
C GLU A 663 14.09 -44.22 -25.57
N ASN A 664 13.20 -43.73 -26.44
CA ASN A 664 12.92 -44.32 -27.76
C ASN A 664 13.19 -43.28 -28.85
N LEU A 665 14.07 -43.61 -29.80
CA LEU A 665 14.41 -42.76 -30.93
C LEU A 665 13.99 -43.43 -32.24
N GLU A 666 13.13 -42.75 -33.00
CA GLU A 666 12.72 -43.14 -34.35
C GLU A 666 13.26 -42.14 -35.36
N MET A 667 13.88 -42.62 -36.43
CA MET A 667 14.51 -41.78 -37.43
C MET A 667 14.24 -42.26 -38.86
N GLU A 668 13.91 -41.33 -39.76
CA GLU A 668 13.89 -41.57 -41.20
C GLU A 668 15.19 -41.05 -41.84
N VAL A 669 15.99 -41.95 -42.42
CA VAL A 669 17.33 -41.64 -42.96
C VAL A 669 17.58 -42.33 -44.30
N PHE A 670 18.57 -41.86 -45.07
CA PHE A 670 19.05 -42.53 -46.28
C PHE A 670 20.28 -43.41 -46.04
N GLY A 671 21.07 -43.12 -45.02
CA GLY A 671 22.25 -43.89 -44.67
C GLY A 671 22.78 -43.58 -43.28
N GLN A 672 24.03 -43.97 -43.07
CA GLN A 672 24.68 -43.87 -41.77
C GLN A 672 25.09 -42.43 -41.40
N HIS A 673 25.32 -41.57 -42.38
CA HIS A 673 25.82 -40.20 -42.15
C HIS A 673 24.83 -39.32 -41.39
N GLU A 674 23.54 -39.46 -41.64
CA GLU A 674 22.50 -38.74 -40.90
C GLU A 674 22.44 -39.21 -39.44
N ILE A 675 22.58 -40.52 -39.21
CA ILE A 675 22.62 -41.12 -37.87
C ILE A 675 23.82 -40.59 -37.09
N LEU A 676 25.00 -40.55 -37.70
CA LEU A 676 26.22 -39.97 -37.11
C LEU A 676 26.08 -38.48 -36.79
N SER A 677 25.19 -37.77 -37.48
CA SER A 677 24.92 -36.35 -37.21
C SER A 677 23.99 -36.14 -36.02
N ILE A 678 23.10 -37.11 -35.74
CA ILE A 678 22.08 -37.02 -34.68
C ILE A 678 22.54 -37.68 -33.38
N PHE A 679 23.21 -38.83 -33.43
CA PHE A 679 23.66 -39.58 -32.26
C PHE A 679 24.43 -38.75 -31.22
N PRO A 680 25.39 -37.87 -31.61
CA PRO A 680 26.09 -37.02 -30.66
C PRO A 680 25.19 -36.08 -29.86
N LEU A 681 23.97 -35.80 -30.35
CA LEU A 681 22.98 -34.95 -29.70
C LEU A 681 22.12 -35.73 -28.68
N ILE A 682 22.26 -37.05 -28.59
CA ILE A 682 21.45 -37.93 -27.74
C ILE A 682 22.30 -38.50 -26.61
N ASP A 683 21.75 -38.48 -25.40
CA ASP A 683 22.38 -39.10 -24.22
C ASP A 683 22.41 -40.63 -24.36
N SER A 684 23.61 -41.20 -24.30
CA SER A 684 23.84 -42.63 -24.52
C SER A 684 23.37 -43.51 -23.36
N VAL A 685 23.07 -42.94 -22.19
CA VAL A 685 22.62 -43.69 -21.01
C VAL A 685 21.10 -43.81 -21.00
N SER A 686 20.38 -42.80 -21.47
CA SER A 686 18.92 -42.83 -21.53
C SER A 686 18.34 -43.64 -22.68
N LEU A 687 19.09 -43.78 -23.79
CA LEU A 687 18.60 -44.39 -25.02
C LEU A 687 18.50 -45.92 -24.91
N LYS A 688 17.27 -46.45 -24.99
CA LYS A 688 16.98 -47.88 -24.91
C LYS A 688 16.57 -48.47 -26.25
N LYS A 689 15.77 -47.75 -27.03
CA LYS A 689 15.24 -48.22 -28.31
C LYS A 689 15.65 -47.32 -29.46
N LEU A 690 16.09 -47.93 -30.54
CA LEU A 690 16.33 -47.27 -31.82
C LEU A 690 15.51 -47.92 -32.92
N GLU A 691 14.76 -47.11 -33.66
CA GLU A 691 14.05 -47.51 -34.87
C GLU A 691 14.53 -46.68 -36.07
N ILE A 692 15.08 -47.36 -37.08
CA ILE A 692 15.60 -46.75 -38.31
C ILE A 692 14.67 -47.11 -39.46
N LYS A 693 14.22 -46.10 -40.20
CA LYS A 693 13.34 -46.25 -41.37
C LYS A 693 13.94 -45.61 -42.59
N CYS A 694 13.64 -46.19 -43.75
CA CYS A 694 13.86 -45.54 -45.04
C CYS A 694 12.62 -44.69 -45.41
N PRO A 695 12.77 -43.38 -45.70
CA PRO A 695 11.65 -42.47 -46.03
C PRO A 695 10.92 -42.82 -47.34
N VAL A 696 11.51 -43.69 -48.17
CA VAL A 696 10.95 -44.06 -49.49
C VAL A 696 10.61 -45.54 -49.50
N SER A 697 9.32 -45.87 -49.60
CA SER A 697 8.83 -47.23 -49.87
C SER A 697 8.94 -47.53 -51.37
N GLY A 698 10.01 -48.22 -51.79
CA GLY A 698 10.27 -48.57 -53.19
C GLY A 698 10.40 -50.07 -53.44
N LYS A 699 10.37 -50.48 -54.72
CA LYS A 699 10.60 -51.88 -55.15
C LYS A 699 12.05 -52.36 -55.02
N PHE A 700 12.99 -51.47 -54.67
CA PHE A 700 14.42 -51.76 -54.59
C PHE A 700 14.85 -51.91 -53.13
N GLN A 701 15.56 -52.99 -52.81
CA GLN A 701 16.25 -53.14 -51.53
C GLN A 701 17.31 -52.04 -51.38
N ARG A 702 17.28 -51.33 -50.25
CA ARG A 702 18.33 -50.37 -49.88
C ARG A 702 19.25 -50.96 -48.84
N PHE A 703 20.51 -50.62 -48.95
CA PHE A 703 21.55 -51.13 -48.09
C PHE A 703 21.93 -50.08 -47.05
N LEU A 704 22.06 -50.47 -45.79
CA LEU A 704 22.52 -49.62 -44.69
C LEU A 704 23.83 -50.16 -44.13
N SER A 705 24.88 -49.33 -44.15
CA SER A 705 26.08 -49.59 -43.35
C SER A 705 25.81 -49.12 -41.94
N VAL A 706 26.27 -49.87 -40.96
CA VAL A 706 26.26 -49.47 -39.56
C VAL A 706 27.63 -49.68 -38.89
N ASP A 707 28.69 -49.80 -39.68
CA ASP A 707 30.05 -50.13 -39.26
C ASP A 707 30.73 -49.01 -38.46
N GLU A 708 30.33 -47.75 -38.64
CA GLU A 708 30.83 -46.65 -37.77
C GLU A 708 29.86 -46.32 -36.63
N ILE A 709 28.54 -46.39 -36.84
CA ILE A 709 27.58 -46.09 -35.76
C ILE A 709 27.54 -47.17 -34.68
N SER A 710 27.81 -48.44 -35.02
CA SER A 710 27.91 -49.54 -34.05
C SER A 710 29.05 -49.37 -33.03
N LYS A 711 29.99 -48.48 -33.32
CA LYS A 711 31.11 -48.16 -32.43
C LYS A 711 30.73 -47.13 -31.37
N LEU A 712 29.60 -46.43 -31.52
CA LEU A 712 29.16 -45.38 -30.60
C LEU A 712 28.46 -45.95 -29.36
N ASP A 713 28.60 -45.27 -28.22
CA ASP A 713 28.00 -45.70 -26.95
C ASP A 713 26.47 -45.74 -27.02
N GLN A 714 25.86 -44.80 -27.77
CA GLN A 714 24.41 -44.77 -28.02
C GLN A 714 23.91 -46.07 -28.67
N TRP A 715 24.71 -46.70 -29.54
CA TRP A 715 24.35 -47.98 -30.17
C TRP A 715 24.55 -49.15 -29.21
N ARG A 716 25.68 -49.15 -28.49
CA ARG A 716 26.10 -50.26 -27.62
C ARG A 716 25.27 -50.41 -26.35
N ASN A 717 24.54 -49.36 -25.97
CA ASN A 717 23.67 -49.35 -24.80
C ASN A 717 22.20 -49.67 -25.12
N LEU A 718 21.87 -49.90 -26.39
CA LEU A 718 20.49 -50.23 -26.79
C LEU A 718 20.04 -51.56 -26.18
N GLU A 719 18.76 -51.59 -25.80
CA GLU A 719 18.00 -52.79 -25.44
C GLU A 719 17.17 -53.29 -26.63
N GLU A 720 16.71 -52.39 -27.49
CA GLU A 720 15.89 -52.70 -28.66
C GLU A 720 16.41 -52.01 -29.93
N LEU A 721 16.56 -52.76 -31.02
CA LEU A 721 16.95 -52.24 -32.33
C LEU A 721 15.98 -52.74 -33.40
N VAL A 722 15.40 -51.81 -34.15
CA VAL A 722 14.51 -52.11 -35.27
C VAL A 722 15.03 -51.39 -36.51
N VAL A 723 15.37 -52.14 -37.55
CA VAL A 723 15.84 -51.59 -38.83
C VAL A 723 14.83 -51.97 -39.92
N ASN A 724 13.95 -51.03 -40.20
CA ASN A 724 12.85 -51.18 -41.14
C ASN A 724 13.23 -50.63 -42.51
N SER A 725 12.82 -51.33 -43.56
CA SER A 725 12.99 -50.91 -44.97
C SER A 725 14.45 -50.80 -45.45
N PHE A 726 15.39 -51.38 -44.71
CA PHE A 726 16.80 -51.50 -45.08
C PHE A 726 17.27 -52.95 -45.00
N VAL A 727 18.29 -53.27 -45.79
CA VAL A 727 19.11 -54.47 -45.71
C VAL A 727 20.45 -54.06 -45.11
N VAL A 728 20.79 -54.55 -43.92
CA VAL A 728 22.08 -54.29 -43.28
C VAL A 728 23.12 -55.21 -43.90
N TYR A 729 24.18 -54.61 -44.46
CA TYR A 729 25.29 -55.34 -45.09
C TYR A 729 26.56 -55.37 -44.22
N THR A 730 26.58 -54.63 -43.11
CA THR A 730 27.60 -54.78 -42.07
C THR A 730 27.49 -56.19 -41.47
N PRO A 731 28.60 -56.95 -41.36
CA PRO A 731 28.57 -58.31 -40.80
C PRO A 731 27.94 -58.33 -39.41
N ILE A 732 27.10 -59.33 -39.12
CA ILE A 732 26.31 -59.38 -37.88
C ILE A 732 27.18 -59.37 -36.61
N ARG A 733 28.41 -59.86 -36.70
CA ARG A 733 29.39 -59.89 -35.61
C ARG A 733 29.93 -58.50 -35.27
N GLU A 734 29.88 -57.57 -36.22
CA GLU A 734 30.31 -56.18 -36.03
C GLU A 734 29.18 -55.30 -35.48
N LEU A 735 27.95 -55.80 -35.47
CA LEU A 735 26.77 -55.05 -35.00
C LEU A 735 26.68 -54.90 -33.48
N SER A 736 27.51 -55.62 -32.71
CA SER A 736 27.49 -55.59 -31.24
C SER A 736 26.13 -55.91 -30.63
N ILE A 737 25.40 -56.87 -31.20
CA ILE A 737 24.01 -57.23 -30.84
C ILE A 737 23.86 -58.00 -29.52
N GLU A 738 24.95 -58.34 -28.85
CA GLU A 738 24.98 -59.19 -27.65
C GLU A 738 24.17 -58.63 -26.46
N ARG A 739 23.93 -57.32 -26.45
CA ARG A 739 23.19 -56.62 -25.38
C ARG A 739 21.73 -56.35 -25.70
N LEU A 740 21.31 -56.58 -26.95
CA LEU A 740 19.94 -56.33 -27.38
C LEU A 740 19.02 -57.42 -26.84
N ALA A 741 17.93 -57.00 -26.19
CA ALA A 741 16.82 -57.87 -25.86
C ALA A 741 15.94 -58.14 -27.09
N ILE A 742 15.80 -57.15 -27.97
CA ILE A 742 15.03 -57.25 -29.22
C ILE A 742 15.84 -56.69 -30.38
N ALA A 743 15.97 -57.48 -31.45
CA ALA A 743 16.59 -57.06 -32.70
C ALA A 743 15.73 -57.52 -33.89
N ASP A 744 15.15 -56.57 -34.62
CA ASP A 744 14.45 -56.81 -35.88
C ASP A 744 15.26 -56.18 -37.02
N ILE A 745 16.03 -57.01 -37.73
CA ILE A 745 17.01 -56.56 -38.72
C ILE A 745 16.98 -57.52 -39.91
N LEU A 746 16.85 -56.95 -41.11
CA LEU A 746 17.04 -57.68 -42.36
C LEU A 746 18.51 -57.59 -42.78
N MET A 747 19.19 -58.73 -42.87
CA MET A 747 20.61 -58.82 -43.26
C MET A 747 20.76 -59.15 -44.76
N ASP A 748 21.83 -58.65 -45.39
CA ASP A 748 22.16 -58.98 -46.80
C ASP A 748 22.59 -60.45 -46.95
N THR A 749 23.52 -60.87 -46.11
CA THR A 749 23.98 -62.25 -46.03
C THR A 749 24.13 -62.67 -44.58
N VAL A 750 23.79 -63.93 -44.29
CA VAL A 750 24.02 -64.56 -42.98
C VAL A 750 24.71 -65.89 -43.25
N SER A 751 25.95 -66.04 -42.80
CA SER A 751 26.68 -67.31 -42.97
C SER A 751 26.26 -68.34 -41.93
N MET A 752 26.56 -69.62 -42.16
CA MET A 752 26.34 -70.65 -41.14
C MET A 752 27.16 -70.39 -39.87
N SER A 753 28.34 -69.79 -40.02
CA SER A 753 29.15 -69.39 -38.87
C SER A 753 28.54 -68.25 -38.06
N ASP A 754 27.71 -67.41 -38.67
CA ASP A 754 26.97 -66.34 -38.00
C ASP A 754 25.75 -66.87 -37.26
N LEU A 755 25.04 -67.85 -37.84
CA LEU A 755 23.94 -68.52 -37.16
C LEU A 755 24.39 -69.28 -35.90
N ILE A 756 25.58 -69.90 -35.93
CA ILE A 756 26.18 -70.53 -34.74
C ILE A 756 26.48 -69.48 -33.67
N HIS A 757 27.11 -68.37 -34.06
CA HIS A 757 27.37 -67.26 -33.16
C HIS A 757 26.08 -66.70 -32.53
N LEU A 758 25.02 -66.49 -33.34
CA LEU A 758 23.72 -66.05 -32.83
C LEU A 758 23.08 -67.05 -31.87
N LYS A 759 23.19 -68.34 -32.16
CA LYS A 759 22.71 -69.39 -31.25
C LYS A 759 23.37 -69.29 -29.87
N ASP A 760 24.70 -69.10 -29.86
CA ASP A 760 25.47 -68.96 -28.62
C ASP A 760 25.14 -67.66 -27.87
N VAL A 761 24.93 -66.54 -28.60
CA VAL A 761 24.57 -65.24 -28.00
C VAL A 761 23.14 -65.22 -27.45
N VAL A 762 22.19 -65.85 -28.15
CA VAL A 762 20.76 -65.84 -27.78
C VAL A 762 20.41 -66.98 -26.79
N ASN A 763 21.38 -67.84 -26.41
CA ASN A 763 21.17 -69.03 -25.58
C ASN A 763 20.04 -69.95 -26.12
N LEU A 764 20.02 -70.19 -27.44
CA LEU A 764 19.03 -71.07 -28.10
C LEU A 764 19.44 -72.55 -28.13
#